data_AF-A0A1Q5D3R7-F1
#
_entry.id   AF-A0A1Q5D3R7-F1
#
_cell.length_a   1.000
_cell.length_b   1.000
_cell.length_c   1.000
_cell.angle_alpha   90.00
_cell.angle_beta   90.00
_cell.angle_gamma   90.00
#
_symmetry.space_group_name_H-M   'P 1'
#
loop_
_entity.id
_entity.type
_entity.pdbx_description
1 polymer ?
#
loop_
_entity_poly.entity_id
_entity_poly.type
_entity_poly.pdbx_seq_one_letter_code
_entity_poly.pdbx_strand_id
1 'polypeptide(L)'
;MSTVVDERLRRLRSELDDHTRIADRLGLDLERPLRSLNDGYPENAVALVGKLTEKLLKELWRHHGVEGDPSTKALNDLVKRCRPHIRSSTVLDALDDIRRLRNRSTHDGYDISDEDGLLAVRRLVDVLIWFTDTGSAALVGGEPDVAPEIARRCEFLAGLHVTLGYRQAKRFVLSRETVYLLFCRESGMRLEYVELMLSRDADDLGTVLTSSGGELLRTRLPKLTRFVVVDNDGGATPGALHQLLGTDFRIVRYDGFVDTVVNLDAHLAGIVEATVPDGTPGAALEPRTAVPATVLSTDPRTGESTVTESGDAAELLTRLASGSANVLVTGRPGSGKSTLLRALAADPETRRFRFYFDLGLKPKDEPFSEYAARVLAPAMASERSRAYDLFLYLIRSGTALCVLDAFDEGVEESSPAGFLRLFTDLSAVLSAESAVVISSRVSFLADSPQVRQLLDSGAGRSEQLVEQMYANGVDPSRVPHFHVVRLSEPEDTPLERNLSARLGFSPGESLADILGTHLTRTLAERGHPELEQRLPASLGRAFVTDRTVFSLLDLHRELGADAFQDGRLEQDSCVLAPLLRPAGQDLVAFVHTAYQELLAARYLADPVHREAAADLSHGSFLTEQVRAFLAGLSDNRDLHGTARDDCVLPAGAYVVGPAERLLVRRVDRDVRFDRRAVTVARYRRFLDALDAQGTSQWDHPDQPPHVTHHPWTDRLRHSDYYENPRYDNHPAICVSWWSAYAFASFENKRLPTSLEWEAAARGADGRLFPWGDAPDSSRVNCADSWVGRPVVTYQAWYRDFAGDAVRRAGVTPADERPGNRSPFGVLDMVGNCWEWTSTSVDDPAEAVICGGSYDNPMRAVQTSTKGLYRKRGGSNAVGFRCVEDLGTPDGHLVPSTAAVERTTP
;
A
#
# COMPACT_ATOMS: atom_id res chain seq x y z
N MET A 1 -11.26 -3.28 -52.35
CA MET A 1 -11.80 -2.85 -51.05
C MET A 1 -13.21 -3.40 -50.95
N SER A 2 -13.58 -3.99 -49.80
CA SER A 2 -14.80 -4.81 -49.65
C SER A 2 -16.05 -3.97 -49.41
N THR A 3 -17.22 -4.47 -49.82
CA THR A 3 -18.54 -3.84 -49.62
C THR A 3 -18.85 -3.48 -48.16
N VAL A 4 -18.15 -4.10 -47.20
CA VAL A 4 -18.26 -3.84 -45.75
C VAL A 4 -17.59 -2.53 -45.35
N VAL A 5 -16.45 -2.18 -45.96
CA VAL A 5 -15.74 -0.90 -45.71
C VAL A 5 -16.58 0.26 -46.22
N ASP A 6 -17.20 0.12 -47.40
CA ASP A 6 -18.08 1.14 -47.98
C ASP A 6 -19.34 1.39 -47.14
N GLU A 7 -19.88 0.37 -46.48
CA GLU A 7 -21.03 0.50 -45.59
C GLU A 7 -20.67 1.17 -44.26
N ARG A 8 -19.52 0.83 -43.68
CA ARG A 8 -18.99 1.50 -42.48
C ARG A 8 -18.64 2.96 -42.76
N LEU A 9 -18.03 3.27 -43.91
CA LEU A 9 -17.75 4.65 -44.34
C LEU A 9 -19.04 5.47 -44.51
N ARG A 10 -20.08 4.89 -45.11
CA ARG A 10 -21.40 5.55 -45.21
C ARG A 10 -22.00 5.85 -43.84
N ARG A 11 -21.89 4.91 -42.89
CA ARG A 11 -22.37 5.12 -41.51
C ARG A 11 -21.59 6.22 -40.80
N LEU A 12 -20.26 6.18 -40.84
CA LEU A 12 -19.40 7.20 -40.22
C LEU A 12 -19.62 8.58 -40.85
N ARG A 13 -19.87 8.66 -42.16
CA ARG A 13 -20.25 9.91 -42.82
C ARG A 13 -21.54 10.48 -42.22
N SER A 14 -22.58 9.65 -42.10
CA SER A 14 -23.84 10.09 -41.48
C SER A 14 -23.65 10.55 -40.03
N GLU A 15 -22.80 9.87 -39.25
CA GLU A 15 -22.51 10.26 -37.86
C GLU A 15 -21.71 11.58 -37.80
N LEU A 16 -20.75 11.81 -38.71
CA LEU A 16 -20.00 13.07 -38.79
C LEU A 16 -20.84 14.25 -39.28
N ASP A 17 -21.81 14.01 -40.17
CA ASP A 17 -22.74 15.03 -40.67
C ASP A 17 -23.56 15.65 -39.53
N ASP A 18 -23.89 14.85 -38.50
CA ASP A 18 -24.57 15.33 -37.28
C ASP A 18 -23.74 16.36 -36.48
N HIS A 19 -22.43 16.49 -36.76
CA HIS A 19 -21.50 17.40 -36.08
C HIS A 19 -21.03 18.59 -36.94
N THR A 20 -21.64 18.82 -38.12
CA THR A 20 -21.30 19.91 -39.05
C THR A 20 -21.29 21.31 -38.42
N ARG A 21 -22.16 21.58 -37.43
CA ARG A 21 -22.18 22.88 -36.72
C ARG A 21 -20.89 23.20 -35.97
N ILE A 22 -20.30 22.20 -35.31
CA ILE A 22 -18.99 22.36 -34.66
C ILE A 22 -17.92 22.53 -35.74
N ALA A 23 -18.04 21.78 -36.83
CA ALA A 23 -17.09 21.82 -37.92
C ALA A 23 -17.00 23.21 -38.56
N ASP A 24 -18.14 23.81 -38.89
CA ASP A 24 -18.21 25.14 -39.50
C ASP A 24 -17.62 26.21 -38.58
N ARG A 25 -17.91 26.14 -37.27
CA ARG A 25 -17.45 27.18 -36.33
C ARG A 25 -15.97 27.08 -35.99
N LEU A 26 -15.43 25.86 -35.88
CA LEU A 26 -14.01 25.62 -35.57
C LEU A 26 -13.15 25.50 -36.84
N GLY A 27 -13.74 25.65 -38.03
CA GLY A 27 -13.08 25.45 -39.31
C GLY A 27 -12.47 24.05 -39.43
N LEU A 28 -13.23 23.03 -39.04
CA LEU A 28 -12.87 21.61 -39.17
C LEU A 28 -13.44 21.09 -40.49
N ASP A 29 -12.62 20.37 -41.23
CA ASP A 29 -13.07 19.64 -42.42
C ASP A 29 -13.21 18.16 -42.03
N LEU A 30 -14.40 17.79 -41.54
CA LEU A 30 -14.70 16.44 -41.06
C LEU A 30 -14.83 15.42 -42.20
N GLU A 31 -14.99 15.88 -43.44
CA GLU A 31 -15.12 15.00 -44.60
C GLU A 31 -13.75 14.56 -45.14
N ARG A 32 -12.71 15.37 -44.91
CA ARG A 32 -11.35 15.12 -45.42
C ARG A 32 -10.74 13.78 -44.97
N PRO A 33 -10.87 13.34 -43.70
CA PRO A 33 -10.42 12.00 -43.30
C PRO A 33 -11.14 10.88 -44.07
N LEU A 34 -12.45 11.02 -44.29
CA LEU A 34 -13.24 10.03 -45.02
C LEU A 34 -12.84 9.94 -46.50
N ARG A 35 -12.60 11.10 -47.15
CA ARG A 35 -12.08 11.13 -48.53
C ARG A 35 -10.72 10.45 -48.62
N SER A 36 -9.83 10.72 -47.65
CA SER A 36 -8.52 10.08 -47.58
C SER A 36 -8.61 8.55 -47.46
N LEU A 37 -9.54 8.03 -46.65
CA LEU A 37 -9.79 6.59 -46.57
C LEU A 37 -10.33 6.02 -47.88
N ASN A 38 -11.28 6.72 -48.50
CA ASN A 38 -11.87 6.32 -49.77
C ASN A 38 -10.85 6.32 -50.93
N ASP A 39 -9.85 7.19 -50.85
CA ASP A 39 -8.76 7.30 -51.81
C ASP A 39 -7.62 6.29 -51.53
N GLY A 40 -7.74 5.47 -50.48
CA GLY A 40 -6.78 4.42 -50.12
C GLY A 40 -5.55 4.91 -49.34
N TYR A 41 -5.68 6.03 -48.62
CA TYR A 41 -4.61 6.63 -47.80
C TYR A 41 -5.03 6.69 -46.32
N PRO A 42 -5.04 5.55 -45.59
CA PRO A 42 -5.46 5.50 -44.20
C PRO A 42 -4.50 6.22 -43.24
N GLU A 43 -3.20 6.29 -43.53
CA GLU A 43 -2.20 7.05 -42.77
C GLU A 43 -2.49 8.56 -42.81
N ASN A 44 -2.94 9.06 -43.97
CA ASN A 44 -3.35 10.45 -44.13
C ASN A 44 -4.65 10.72 -43.36
N ALA A 45 -5.57 9.77 -43.33
CA ALA A 45 -6.81 9.87 -42.55
C ALA A 45 -6.51 9.96 -41.05
N VAL A 46 -5.64 9.09 -40.52
CA VAL A 46 -5.19 9.11 -39.12
C VAL A 46 -4.50 10.44 -38.78
N ALA A 47 -3.64 10.95 -39.65
CA ALA A 47 -2.97 12.24 -39.45
C ALA A 47 -3.96 13.42 -39.42
N LEU A 48 -4.99 13.39 -40.28
CA LEU A 48 -6.04 14.40 -40.31
C LEU A 48 -6.92 14.32 -39.05
N VAL A 49 -7.32 13.12 -38.63
CA VAL A 49 -8.04 12.91 -37.35
C VAL A 49 -7.25 13.53 -36.20
N GLY A 50 -5.95 13.23 -36.09
CA GLY A 50 -5.10 13.81 -35.06
C GLY A 50 -5.08 15.34 -35.05
N LYS A 51 -5.06 16.00 -36.22
CA LYS A 51 -5.13 17.47 -36.34
C LYS A 51 -6.49 18.03 -35.91
N LEU A 52 -7.57 17.34 -36.25
CA LEU A 52 -8.93 17.73 -35.83
C LEU A 52 -9.07 17.64 -34.32
N THR A 53 -8.58 16.56 -33.71
CA THR A 53 -8.54 16.37 -32.26
C THR A 53 -7.68 17.43 -31.56
N GLU A 54 -6.51 17.79 -32.10
CA GLU A 54 -5.71 18.89 -31.55
C GLU A 54 -6.49 20.21 -31.49
N LYS A 55 -7.21 20.56 -32.56
CA LYS A 55 -8.02 21.79 -32.59
C LYS A 55 -9.09 21.77 -31.50
N LEU A 56 -9.81 20.66 -31.35
CA LEU A 56 -10.83 20.49 -30.32
C LEU A 56 -10.25 20.68 -28.91
N LEU A 57 -9.13 20.02 -28.61
CA LEU A 57 -8.48 20.11 -27.30
C LEU A 57 -7.90 21.50 -27.02
N LYS A 58 -7.40 22.21 -28.03
CA LYS A 58 -6.95 23.61 -27.87
C LYS A 58 -8.09 24.52 -27.43
N GLU A 59 -9.30 24.32 -27.95
CA GLU A 59 -10.47 25.09 -27.48
C GLU A 59 -10.87 24.71 -26.06
N LEU A 60 -10.89 23.41 -25.75
CA LEU A 60 -11.17 22.92 -24.40
C LEU A 60 -10.18 23.48 -23.36
N TRP A 61 -8.90 23.54 -23.72
CA TRP A 61 -7.85 24.14 -22.90
C TRP A 61 -8.15 25.60 -22.58
N ARG A 62 -8.50 26.40 -23.60
CA ARG A 62 -8.84 27.82 -23.40
C ARG A 62 -10.11 27.98 -22.57
N HIS A 63 -11.10 27.12 -22.79
CA HIS A 63 -12.37 27.14 -22.06
C HIS A 63 -12.18 27.03 -20.56
N HIS A 64 -11.41 26.02 -20.14
CA HIS A 64 -11.18 25.71 -18.73
C HIS A 64 -10.06 26.54 -18.11
N GLY A 65 -9.51 27.52 -18.84
CA GLY A 65 -8.45 28.40 -18.33
C GLY A 65 -7.19 27.65 -17.94
N VAL A 66 -6.86 26.55 -18.62
CA VAL A 66 -5.67 25.76 -18.30
C VAL A 66 -4.41 26.60 -18.53
N GLU A 67 -3.48 26.58 -17.58
CA GLU A 67 -2.30 27.45 -17.60
C GLU A 67 -1.39 27.18 -18.82
N GLY A 68 -0.95 28.25 -19.49
CA GLY A 68 -0.02 28.21 -20.63
C GLY A 68 -0.70 28.37 -22.00
N ASP A 69 0.11 28.50 -23.05
CA ASP A 69 -0.39 28.66 -24.42
C ASP A 69 -0.56 27.29 -25.14
N PRO A 70 -1.80 26.87 -25.44
CA PRO A 70 -2.07 25.60 -26.12
C PRO A 70 -1.64 25.59 -27.60
N SER A 71 -1.36 26.75 -28.21
CA SER A 71 -0.99 26.83 -29.63
C SER A 71 0.31 26.08 -29.96
N THR A 72 1.25 26.08 -28.99
CA THR A 72 2.60 25.52 -29.08
C THR A 72 2.68 24.03 -28.69
N LYS A 73 1.57 23.43 -28.25
CA LYS A 73 1.54 22.11 -27.66
C LYS A 73 1.17 21.03 -28.69
N ALA A 74 1.86 19.90 -28.62
CA ALA A 74 1.55 18.71 -29.41
C ALA A 74 0.32 17.99 -28.85
N LEU A 75 -0.30 17.11 -29.65
CA LEU A 75 -1.48 16.33 -29.21
C LEU A 75 -1.26 15.60 -27.88
N ASN A 76 -0.08 15.04 -27.63
CA ASN A 76 0.23 14.38 -26.36
C ASN A 76 0.07 15.33 -25.16
N ASP A 77 0.62 16.55 -25.28
CA ASP A 77 0.53 17.56 -24.23
C ASP A 77 -0.91 18.08 -24.07
N LEU A 78 -1.62 18.25 -25.18
CA LEU A 78 -3.02 18.68 -25.19
C LEU A 78 -3.93 17.65 -24.51
N VAL A 79 -3.83 16.37 -24.90
CA VAL A 79 -4.58 15.27 -24.26
C VAL A 79 -4.27 15.25 -22.77
N LYS A 80 -2.98 15.30 -22.40
CA LYS A 80 -2.54 15.28 -21.00
C LYS A 80 -3.13 16.43 -20.17
N ARG A 81 -3.07 17.66 -20.67
CA ARG A 81 -3.50 18.86 -19.93
C ARG A 81 -5.01 19.06 -19.93
N CYS A 82 -5.70 18.60 -20.97
CA CYS A 82 -7.15 18.65 -21.05
C CYS A 82 -7.84 17.46 -20.36
N ARG A 83 -7.13 16.34 -20.16
CA ARG A 83 -7.63 15.12 -19.50
C ARG A 83 -8.47 15.35 -18.24
N PRO A 84 -8.05 16.23 -17.30
CA PRO A 84 -8.79 16.49 -16.06
C PRO A 84 -10.19 17.07 -16.28
N HIS A 85 -10.43 17.66 -17.45
CA HIS A 85 -11.72 18.23 -17.83
C HIS A 85 -12.59 17.24 -18.62
N ILE A 86 -12.10 16.01 -18.86
CA ILE A 86 -12.76 14.96 -19.61
C ILE A 86 -13.14 13.84 -18.64
N ARG A 87 -14.43 13.79 -18.27
CA ARG A 87 -14.94 12.83 -17.27
C ARG A 87 -15.27 11.44 -17.84
N SER A 88 -15.42 11.32 -19.15
CA SER A 88 -15.83 10.07 -19.82
C SER A 88 -14.64 9.18 -20.14
N SER A 89 -14.62 7.94 -19.62
CA SER A 89 -13.60 6.93 -19.94
C SER A 89 -13.56 6.62 -21.42
N THR A 90 -14.72 6.42 -22.06
CA THR A 90 -14.84 6.19 -23.51
C THR A 90 -14.12 7.24 -24.35
N VAL A 91 -14.19 8.51 -23.93
CA VAL A 91 -13.59 9.63 -24.67
C VAL A 91 -12.08 9.69 -24.41
N LEU A 92 -11.65 9.39 -23.19
CA LEU A 92 -10.24 9.26 -22.88
C LEU A 92 -9.60 8.13 -23.69
N ASP A 93 -10.27 6.98 -23.78
CA ASP A 93 -9.83 5.84 -24.59
C ASP A 93 -9.79 6.21 -26.06
N ALA A 94 -10.80 6.94 -26.55
CA ALA A 94 -10.82 7.44 -27.93
C ALA A 94 -9.64 8.39 -28.21
N LEU A 95 -9.32 9.30 -27.30
CA LEU A 95 -8.17 10.20 -27.42
C LEU A 95 -6.83 9.45 -27.38
N ASP A 96 -6.72 8.43 -26.51
CA ASP A 96 -5.54 7.60 -26.41
C ASP A 96 -5.34 6.72 -27.65
N ASP A 97 -6.42 6.16 -28.21
CA ASP A 97 -6.41 5.43 -29.48
C ASP A 97 -5.96 6.35 -30.64
N ILE A 98 -6.54 7.55 -30.75
CA ILE A 98 -6.14 8.54 -31.78
C ILE A 98 -4.65 8.90 -31.64
N ARG A 99 -4.19 9.13 -30.40
CA ARG A 99 -2.79 9.42 -30.08
C ARG A 99 -1.88 8.26 -30.50
N ARG A 100 -2.23 7.03 -30.14
CA ARG A 100 -1.45 5.82 -30.43
C ARG A 100 -1.35 5.58 -31.93
N LEU A 101 -2.48 5.69 -32.65
CA LEU A 101 -2.53 5.52 -34.11
C LEU A 101 -1.69 6.58 -34.83
N ARG A 102 -1.75 7.84 -34.38
CA ARG A 102 -0.93 8.92 -34.96
C ARG A 102 0.57 8.75 -34.71
N ASN A 103 0.97 8.31 -33.51
CA ASN A 103 2.38 8.08 -33.22
C ASN A 103 2.93 6.93 -34.09
N ARG A 104 2.16 5.85 -34.22
CA ARG A 104 2.47 4.73 -35.11
C ARG A 104 2.61 5.16 -36.57
N SER A 105 1.71 6.01 -37.06
CA SER A 105 1.74 6.50 -38.44
C SER A 105 2.91 7.45 -38.74
N THR A 106 3.62 7.96 -37.72
CA THR A 106 4.66 8.99 -37.90
C THR A 106 6.07 8.52 -37.54
N HIS A 107 6.26 7.55 -36.63
CA HIS A 107 7.58 7.24 -36.08
C HIS A 107 7.99 5.75 -36.14
N ASP A 108 7.04 4.81 -36.25
CA ASP A 108 7.34 3.39 -35.99
C ASP A 108 7.51 2.53 -37.25
N GLY A 109 7.42 3.10 -38.46
CA GLY A 109 7.51 2.36 -39.73
C GLY A 109 6.41 1.30 -39.92
N TYR A 110 5.34 1.39 -39.13
CA TYR A 110 4.19 0.48 -39.17
C TYR A 110 3.25 0.86 -40.32
N ASP A 111 2.83 -0.14 -41.10
CA ASP A 111 1.88 0.06 -42.21
C ASP A 111 0.46 0.21 -41.67
N ILE A 112 -0.12 1.40 -41.85
CA ILE A 112 -1.45 1.74 -41.31
C ILE A 112 -2.50 1.06 -42.20
N SER A 113 -3.36 0.24 -41.62
CA SER A 113 -4.42 -0.43 -42.36
C SER A 113 -5.67 0.44 -42.55
N ASP A 114 -6.53 0.07 -43.49
CA ASP A 114 -7.86 0.70 -43.65
C ASP A 114 -8.69 0.60 -42.36
N GLU A 115 -8.55 -0.49 -41.59
CA GLU A 115 -9.23 -0.67 -40.30
C GLU A 115 -8.70 0.28 -39.22
N ASP A 116 -7.38 0.55 -39.19
CA ASP A 116 -6.80 1.56 -38.30
C ASP A 116 -7.33 2.96 -38.62
N GLY A 117 -7.48 3.26 -39.92
CA GLY A 117 -8.07 4.50 -40.41
C GLY A 117 -9.55 4.65 -40.04
N LEU A 118 -10.35 3.59 -40.21
CA LEU A 118 -11.75 3.54 -39.79
C LEU A 118 -11.90 3.70 -38.27
N LEU A 119 -11.03 3.04 -37.49
CA LEU A 119 -11.01 3.15 -36.04
C LEU A 119 -10.71 4.60 -35.61
N ALA A 120 -9.71 5.25 -36.22
CA ALA A 120 -9.38 6.65 -35.91
C ALA A 120 -10.59 7.58 -36.16
N VAL A 121 -11.29 7.42 -37.28
CA VAL A 121 -12.49 8.22 -37.58
C VAL A 121 -13.61 7.92 -36.59
N ARG A 122 -13.81 6.65 -36.21
CA ARG A 122 -14.81 6.31 -35.19
C ARG A 122 -14.48 6.95 -33.84
N ARG A 123 -13.22 6.94 -33.41
CA ARG A 123 -12.78 7.60 -32.18
C ARG A 123 -12.96 9.12 -32.26
N LEU A 124 -12.76 9.72 -33.43
CA LEU A 124 -13.07 11.13 -33.63
C LEU A 124 -14.56 11.42 -33.42
N VAL A 125 -15.44 10.54 -33.91
CA VAL A 125 -16.88 10.64 -33.65
C VAL A 125 -17.17 10.53 -32.15
N ASP A 126 -16.58 9.57 -31.45
CA ASP A 126 -16.75 9.43 -29.99
C ASP A 126 -16.35 10.72 -29.24
N VAL A 127 -15.25 11.37 -29.66
CA VAL A 127 -14.79 12.66 -29.12
C VAL A 127 -15.75 13.80 -29.50
N LEU A 128 -16.24 13.86 -30.74
CA LEU A 128 -17.17 14.89 -31.20
C LEU A 128 -18.52 14.81 -30.50
N ILE A 129 -19.06 13.60 -30.28
CA ILE A 129 -20.27 13.35 -29.49
C ILE A 129 -20.10 13.92 -28.08
N TRP A 130 -18.95 13.67 -27.45
CA TRP A 130 -18.69 14.23 -26.13
C TRP A 130 -18.60 15.77 -26.17
N PHE A 131 -17.89 16.34 -27.15
CA PHE A 131 -17.79 17.79 -27.32
C PHE A 131 -19.16 18.45 -27.55
N THR A 132 -20.09 17.81 -28.29
CA THR A 132 -21.46 18.30 -28.45
C THR A 132 -22.30 18.15 -27.18
N ASP A 133 -22.11 17.06 -26.43
CA ASP A 133 -23.08 16.63 -25.44
C ASP A 133 -22.79 17.17 -24.03
N THR A 134 -21.52 17.28 -23.62
CA THR A 134 -21.14 17.56 -22.21
C THR A 134 -20.74 19.01 -21.92
N GLY A 135 -21.29 20.00 -22.62
CA GLY A 135 -21.13 21.43 -22.26
C GLY A 135 -19.98 22.18 -22.95
N SER A 136 -19.10 21.51 -23.70
CA SER A 136 -18.17 22.20 -24.60
C SER A 136 -18.87 22.86 -25.79
N ALA A 137 -20.16 22.62 -26.01
CA ALA A 137 -20.99 23.43 -26.90
C ALA A 137 -21.05 24.92 -26.48
N ALA A 138 -20.78 25.27 -25.22
CA ALA A 138 -20.66 26.67 -24.79
C ALA A 138 -19.46 27.40 -25.44
N LEU A 139 -18.42 26.67 -25.87
CA LEU A 139 -17.31 27.21 -26.69
C LEU A 139 -17.77 27.71 -28.06
N VAL A 140 -18.94 27.24 -28.49
CA VAL A 140 -19.59 27.55 -29.76
C VAL A 140 -20.45 28.81 -29.61
N GLY A 141 -20.24 29.63 -28.56
CA GLY A 141 -20.67 31.02 -28.38
C GLY A 141 -21.97 31.44 -29.08
N GLY A 142 -23.07 30.84 -28.62
CA GLY A 142 -24.43 31.15 -29.07
C GLY A 142 -25.52 30.65 -28.13
N GLU A 143 -25.18 30.11 -26.95
CA GLU A 143 -26.18 29.64 -25.99
C GLU A 143 -26.60 30.77 -25.01
N PRO A 144 -27.86 30.81 -24.55
CA PRO A 144 -28.29 31.72 -23.50
C PRO A 144 -27.49 31.51 -22.21
N ASP A 145 -27.36 32.58 -21.42
CA ASP A 145 -26.53 32.66 -20.22
C ASP A 145 -27.08 31.80 -19.06
N VAL A 146 -26.78 30.49 -19.06
CA VAL A 146 -27.19 29.55 -18.00
C VAL A 146 -26.39 29.83 -16.72
N ALA A 147 -27.07 29.82 -15.57
CA ALA A 147 -26.43 29.98 -14.28
C ALA A 147 -25.34 28.91 -14.07
N PRO A 148 -24.13 29.25 -13.56
CA PRO A 148 -22.99 28.33 -13.45
C PRO A 148 -23.29 27.03 -12.69
N GLU A 149 -24.19 27.09 -11.71
CA GLU A 149 -24.62 25.91 -10.94
C GLU A 149 -25.47 24.93 -11.77
N ILE A 150 -26.42 25.44 -12.54
CA ILE A 150 -27.27 24.64 -13.45
C ILE A 150 -26.43 24.07 -14.59
N ALA A 151 -25.44 24.82 -15.07
CA ALA A 151 -24.48 24.35 -16.06
C ALA A 151 -23.68 23.13 -15.54
N ARG A 152 -23.10 23.23 -14.33
CA ARG A 152 -22.35 22.11 -13.70
C ARG A 152 -23.20 20.85 -13.51
N ARG A 153 -24.47 21.01 -13.13
CA ARG A 153 -25.40 19.89 -12.97
C ARG A 153 -25.83 19.29 -14.30
N CYS A 154 -26.07 20.11 -15.32
CA CYS A 154 -26.29 19.62 -16.69
C CYS A 154 -25.10 18.78 -17.17
N GLU A 155 -23.87 19.25 -16.97
CA GLU A 155 -22.65 18.52 -17.32
C GLU A 155 -22.55 17.19 -16.55
N PHE A 156 -22.88 17.19 -15.26
CA PHE A 156 -22.93 15.98 -14.46
C PHE A 156 -23.96 14.97 -15.01
N LEU A 157 -25.20 15.41 -15.22
CA LEU A 157 -26.28 14.53 -15.72
C LEU A 157 -26.02 14.03 -17.15
N ALA A 158 -25.47 14.87 -18.03
CA ALA A 158 -25.10 14.48 -19.38
C ALA A 158 -23.97 13.44 -19.36
N GLY A 159 -22.90 13.70 -18.61
CA GLY A 159 -21.80 12.74 -18.47
C GLY A 159 -22.24 11.42 -17.86
N LEU A 160 -23.14 11.46 -16.88
CA LEU A 160 -23.75 10.28 -16.28
C LEU A 160 -24.50 9.42 -17.32
N HIS A 161 -25.37 10.03 -18.13
CA HIS A 161 -26.15 9.29 -19.13
C HIS A 161 -25.27 8.78 -20.28
N VAL A 162 -24.23 9.53 -20.66
CA VAL A 162 -23.22 9.06 -21.62
C VAL A 162 -22.49 7.82 -21.08
N THR A 163 -22.12 7.82 -19.79
CA THR A 163 -21.51 6.65 -19.12
C THR A 163 -22.48 5.45 -19.12
N LEU A 164 -23.78 5.70 -18.96
CA LEU A 164 -24.85 4.70 -19.10
C LEU A 164 -25.15 4.31 -20.57
N GLY A 165 -24.46 4.92 -21.54
CA GLY A 165 -24.49 4.55 -22.96
C GLY A 165 -25.56 5.25 -23.76
N TYR A 166 -26.17 6.29 -23.22
CA TYR A 166 -27.04 7.15 -23.97
C TYR A 166 -26.24 8.19 -24.76
N ARG A 167 -26.76 8.60 -25.91
CA ARG A 167 -26.33 9.81 -26.63
C ARG A 167 -27.30 10.94 -26.34
N GLN A 168 -26.82 12.20 -26.25
CA GLN A 168 -27.70 13.34 -26.08
C GLN A 168 -28.34 13.69 -27.42
N ALA A 169 -29.64 13.41 -27.55
CA ALA A 169 -30.38 13.70 -28.76
C ALA A 169 -30.75 15.18 -28.89
N LYS A 170 -31.11 15.85 -27.78
CA LYS A 170 -31.45 17.29 -27.77
C LYS A 170 -31.09 17.94 -26.43
N ARG A 171 -30.77 19.23 -26.48
CA ARG A 171 -30.63 20.13 -25.34
C ARG A 171 -31.28 21.48 -25.68
N PHE A 172 -32.11 22.01 -24.79
CA PHE A 172 -32.71 23.34 -24.93
C PHE A 172 -32.56 24.13 -23.62
N VAL A 173 -32.00 25.33 -23.71
CA VAL A 173 -31.99 26.29 -22.60
C VAL A 173 -33.29 27.07 -22.66
N LEU A 174 -34.15 26.88 -21.66
CA LEU A 174 -35.49 27.49 -21.62
C LEU A 174 -35.52 28.79 -20.81
N SER A 175 -34.64 28.89 -19.81
CA SER A 175 -34.35 30.12 -19.05
C SER A 175 -32.87 30.08 -18.60
N ARG A 176 -32.40 31.10 -17.88
CA ARG A 176 -31.07 31.04 -17.24
C ARG A 176 -30.97 29.91 -16.21
N GLU A 177 -32.09 29.41 -15.70
CA GLU A 177 -32.14 28.45 -14.60
C GLU A 177 -32.81 27.12 -14.98
N THR A 178 -33.42 27.02 -16.15
CA THR A 178 -34.12 25.82 -16.64
C THR A 178 -33.56 25.31 -17.96
N VAL A 179 -33.20 24.02 -18.00
CA VAL A 179 -32.63 23.33 -19.16
C VAL A 179 -33.37 22.00 -19.39
N TYR A 180 -33.75 21.76 -20.64
CA TYR A 180 -34.29 20.49 -21.11
C TYR A 180 -33.20 19.64 -21.77
N LEU A 181 -33.16 18.35 -21.44
CA LEU A 181 -32.24 17.36 -22.00
C LEU A 181 -33.03 16.13 -22.47
N LEU A 182 -32.70 15.63 -23.66
CA LEU A 182 -33.23 14.38 -24.20
C LEU A 182 -32.06 13.46 -24.53
N PHE A 183 -32.09 12.25 -23.97
CA PHE A 183 -31.13 11.20 -24.21
C PHE A 183 -31.79 10.03 -24.92
N CYS A 184 -31.03 9.31 -25.75
CA CYS A 184 -31.51 8.08 -26.36
C CYS A 184 -30.42 7.02 -26.45
N ARG A 185 -30.82 5.75 -26.45
CA ARG A 185 -29.91 4.60 -26.56
C ARG A 185 -30.57 3.48 -27.36
N GLU A 186 -29.78 2.77 -28.14
CA GLU A 186 -30.19 1.53 -28.78
C GLU A 186 -29.92 0.35 -27.83
N SER A 187 -30.96 -0.42 -27.52
CA SER A 187 -30.91 -1.61 -26.66
C SER A 187 -31.54 -2.77 -27.41
N GLY A 188 -30.71 -3.58 -28.07
CA GLY A 188 -31.16 -4.59 -29.02
C GLY A 188 -31.94 -3.99 -30.20
N MET A 189 -33.20 -4.37 -30.36
CA MET A 189 -34.10 -3.80 -31.40
C MET A 189 -34.96 -2.63 -30.88
N ARG A 190 -34.73 -2.15 -29.64
CA ARG A 190 -35.54 -1.09 -29.02
C ARG A 190 -34.73 0.20 -28.89
N LEU A 191 -35.41 1.33 -29.06
CA LEU A 191 -34.90 2.66 -28.73
C LEU A 191 -35.45 3.07 -27.36
N GLU A 192 -34.54 3.35 -26.44
CA GLU A 192 -34.84 3.88 -25.12
C GLU A 192 -34.64 5.40 -25.10
N TYR A 193 -35.53 6.12 -24.41
CA TYR A 193 -35.46 7.57 -24.27
C TYR A 193 -35.52 7.99 -22.80
N VAL A 194 -34.71 8.98 -22.44
CA VAL A 194 -34.75 9.65 -21.13
C VAL A 194 -34.91 11.14 -21.36
N GLU A 195 -35.99 11.72 -20.84
CA GLU A 195 -36.25 13.16 -20.87
C GLU A 195 -36.03 13.74 -19.48
N LEU A 196 -35.16 14.74 -19.37
CA LEU A 196 -34.87 15.45 -18.12
C LEU A 196 -35.18 16.93 -18.30
N MET A 197 -35.94 17.50 -17.37
CA MET A 197 -36.07 18.95 -17.20
C MET A 197 -35.36 19.34 -15.92
N LEU A 198 -34.21 19.99 -16.01
CA LEU A 198 -33.47 20.49 -14.86
C LEU A 198 -33.84 21.96 -14.62
N SER A 199 -34.25 22.31 -13.41
CA SER A 199 -34.51 23.68 -13.01
C SER A 199 -33.96 23.98 -11.60
N ARG A 200 -33.66 25.25 -11.31
CA ARG A 200 -33.29 25.68 -9.94
C ARG A 200 -34.45 25.49 -8.98
N ASP A 201 -35.65 25.91 -9.33
CA ASP A 201 -36.81 25.77 -8.47
C ASP A 201 -38.11 25.56 -9.26
N ALA A 202 -39.16 25.22 -8.52
CA ALA A 202 -40.48 24.96 -9.08
C ALA A 202 -41.14 26.20 -9.71
N ASP A 203 -40.76 27.41 -9.28
CA ASP A 203 -41.39 28.66 -9.69
C ASP A 203 -40.88 29.13 -11.06
N ASP A 204 -39.56 29.07 -11.30
CA ASP A 204 -38.96 29.32 -12.62
C ASP A 204 -39.52 28.33 -13.64
N LEU A 205 -39.58 27.04 -13.27
CA LEU A 205 -40.18 26.01 -14.11
C LEU A 205 -41.65 26.31 -14.42
N GLY A 206 -42.45 26.67 -13.41
CA GLY A 206 -43.85 27.05 -13.61
C GLY A 206 -44.02 28.22 -14.59
N THR A 207 -43.11 29.20 -14.52
CA THR A 207 -43.09 30.38 -15.43
C THR A 207 -42.74 29.97 -16.87
N VAL A 208 -41.74 29.11 -17.05
CA VAL A 208 -41.35 28.56 -18.36
C VAL A 208 -42.49 27.74 -18.98
N LEU A 209 -43.19 26.93 -18.18
CA LEU A 209 -44.31 26.11 -18.65
C LEU A 209 -45.53 26.96 -19.04
N THR A 210 -45.83 27.99 -18.25
CA THR A 210 -46.97 28.88 -18.51
C THR A 210 -46.73 29.75 -19.74
N SER A 211 -45.52 30.29 -19.90
CA SER A 211 -45.16 31.12 -21.06
C SER A 211 -45.08 30.35 -22.38
N SER A 212 -44.85 29.04 -22.31
CA SER A 212 -44.85 28.14 -23.48
C SER A 212 -46.19 27.45 -23.74
N GLY A 213 -47.25 27.79 -23.00
CA GLY A 213 -48.58 27.17 -23.14
C GLY A 213 -48.59 25.65 -22.89
N GLY A 214 -47.58 25.11 -22.20
CA GLY A 214 -47.39 23.67 -22.00
C GLY A 214 -46.98 22.88 -23.25
N GLU A 215 -46.65 23.53 -24.37
CA GLU A 215 -46.35 22.84 -25.65
C GLU A 215 -44.98 22.16 -25.68
N LEU A 216 -44.01 22.63 -24.88
CA LEU A 216 -42.62 22.15 -24.86
C LEU A 216 -42.47 20.66 -24.51
N LEU A 217 -43.53 20.03 -23.96
CA LEU A 217 -43.49 18.70 -23.34
C LEU A 217 -44.26 17.61 -24.10
N ARG A 218 -44.91 17.94 -25.22
CA ARG A 218 -45.68 16.96 -26.00
C ARG A 218 -44.80 16.22 -27.01
N THR A 219 -43.78 15.50 -26.54
CA THR A 219 -43.05 14.58 -27.42
C THR A 219 -43.91 13.35 -27.73
N ARG A 220 -43.95 12.91 -29.00
CA ARG A 220 -44.62 11.67 -29.44
C ARG A 220 -43.71 10.44 -29.30
N LEU A 221 -42.61 10.55 -28.55
CA LEU A 221 -41.64 9.46 -28.36
C LEU A 221 -42.25 8.38 -27.46
N PRO A 222 -41.88 7.09 -27.65
CA PRO A 222 -42.34 6.01 -26.77
C PRO A 222 -42.00 6.33 -25.30
N LYS A 223 -43.01 6.40 -24.44
CA LYS A 223 -42.87 6.74 -23.02
C LYS A 223 -42.06 5.66 -22.31
N LEU A 224 -40.83 5.95 -21.91
CA LEU A 224 -40.03 5.04 -21.08
C LEU A 224 -39.59 5.72 -19.77
N THR A 225 -39.03 6.94 -19.77
CA THR A 225 -38.77 7.68 -18.51
C THR A 225 -38.71 9.21 -18.68
N ARG A 226 -39.46 9.96 -17.86
CA ARG A 226 -39.49 11.43 -17.86
C ARG A 226 -39.30 11.97 -16.44
N PHE A 227 -38.31 12.82 -16.25
CA PHE A 227 -38.02 13.44 -14.97
C PHE A 227 -38.08 14.96 -15.04
N VAL A 228 -38.61 15.55 -13.98
CA VAL A 228 -38.40 16.95 -13.65
C VAL A 228 -37.52 16.98 -12.42
N VAL A 229 -36.34 17.56 -12.56
CA VAL A 229 -35.30 17.66 -11.55
C VAL A 229 -35.26 19.09 -11.06
N VAL A 230 -35.73 19.32 -9.83
CA VAL A 230 -35.74 20.65 -9.17
C VAL A 230 -34.78 20.67 -8.00
N ASP A 231 -34.15 21.80 -7.71
CA ASP A 231 -33.18 21.90 -6.60
C ASP A 231 -33.87 22.24 -5.28
N ASN A 232 -34.82 23.17 -5.33
CA ASN A 232 -35.63 23.56 -4.18
C ASN A 232 -37.12 23.56 -4.55
N ASP A 233 -37.97 23.18 -3.59
CA ASP A 233 -39.40 23.02 -3.82
C ASP A 233 -40.14 24.36 -3.98
N GLY A 234 -39.44 25.50 -3.86
CA GLY A 234 -39.95 26.84 -4.18
C GLY A 234 -41.22 27.28 -3.44
N GLY A 235 -41.69 26.53 -2.43
CA GLY A 235 -43.02 26.72 -1.84
C GLY A 235 -44.18 26.28 -2.76
N ALA A 236 -43.93 25.89 -4.01
CA ALA A 236 -44.92 25.32 -4.89
C ALA A 236 -45.17 23.85 -4.51
N THR A 237 -46.43 23.49 -4.26
CA THR A 237 -46.78 22.09 -3.97
C THR A 237 -46.59 21.24 -5.23
N PRO A 238 -46.04 20.01 -5.13
CA PRO A 238 -45.88 19.09 -6.27
C PRO A 238 -47.15 18.92 -7.13
N GLY A 239 -48.33 19.10 -6.52
CA GLY A 239 -49.62 19.09 -7.19
C GLY A 239 -49.83 20.16 -8.27
N ALA A 240 -49.27 21.36 -8.11
CA ALA A 240 -49.40 22.44 -9.11
C ALA A 240 -48.58 22.13 -10.38
N LEU A 241 -47.36 21.61 -10.21
CA LEU A 241 -46.54 21.14 -11.33
C LEU A 241 -47.14 19.89 -12.00
N HIS A 242 -47.70 18.95 -11.25
CA HIS A 242 -48.41 17.80 -11.83
C HIS A 242 -49.65 18.21 -12.65
N GLN A 243 -50.34 19.30 -12.28
CA GLN A 243 -51.43 19.86 -13.09
C GLN A 243 -50.95 20.43 -14.44
N LEU A 244 -49.75 21.01 -14.49
CA LEU A 244 -49.16 21.58 -15.70
C LEU A 244 -48.47 20.53 -16.59
N LEU A 245 -47.79 19.56 -15.98
CA LEU A 245 -46.95 18.56 -16.65
C LEU A 245 -47.69 17.25 -16.97
N GLY A 246 -48.78 16.98 -16.23
CA GLY A 246 -49.44 15.67 -16.18
C GLY A 246 -48.71 14.68 -15.25
N THR A 247 -49.33 13.52 -15.01
CA THR A 247 -48.81 12.48 -14.11
C THR A 247 -47.71 11.60 -14.72
N ASP A 248 -47.35 11.85 -15.98
CA ASP A 248 -46.32 11.09 -16.71
C ASP A 248 -44.89 11.50 -16.32
N PHE A 249 -44.71 12.65 -15.66
CA PHE A 249 -43.41 13.15 -15.21
C PHE A 249 -43.17 12.83 -13.74
N ARG A 250 -42.01 12.24 -13.43
CA ARG A 250 -41.57 12.06 -12.04
C ARG A 250 -40.84 13.34 -11.62
N ILE A 251 -41.48 14.09 -10.72
CA ILE A 251 -40.84 15.28 -10.11
C ILE A 251 -39.97 14.79 -8.96
N VAL A 252 -38.69 15.08 -9.03
CA VAL A 252 -37.68 14.65 -8.07
C VAL A 252 -36.76 15.81 -7.75
N ARG A 253 -36.25 15.84 -6.52
CA ARG A 253 -35.14 16.74 -6.19
C ARG A 253 -33.88 16.30 -6.93
N TYR A 254 -32.96 17.21 -7.23
CA TYR A 254 -31.66 16.86 -7.81
C TYR A 254 -30.97 15.73 -7.03
N ASP A 255 -31.02 15.83 -5.70
CA ASP A 255 -30.46 14.78 -4.86
C ASP A 255 -31.22 13.46 -5.00
N GLY A 256 -32.54 13.46 -4.85
CA GLY A 256 -33.34 12.25 -5.00
C GLY A 256 -33.26 11.61 -6.39
N PHE A 257 -33.03 12.38 -7.46
CA PHE A 257 -32.80 11.84 -8.81
C PHE A 257 -31.52 11.02 -8.88
N VAL A 258 -30.43 11.57 -8.34
CA VAL A 258 -29.12 10.91 -8.36
C VAL A 258 -29.13 9.62 -7.53
N ASP A 259 -29.90 9.58 -6.45
CA ASP A 259 -30.07 8.38 -5.61
C ASP A 259 -30.84 7.26 -6.34
N THR A 260 -31.59 7.57 -7.41
CA THR A 260 -32.19 6.53 -8.26
C THR A 260 -31.19 5.76 -9.11
N VAL A 261 -29.97 6.28 -9.24
CA VAL A 261 -28.92 5.68 -10.07
C VAL A 261 -28.02 4.75 -9.25
N VAL A 262 -27.78 5.10 -7.98
CA VAL A 262 -27.01 4.30 -7.02
C VAL A 262 -27.76 4.21 -5.69
N ASN A 263 -28.22 3.01 -5.35
CA ASN A 263 -28.79 2.69 -4.04
C ASN A 263 -27.66 2.42 -3.05
N LEU A 264 -27.09 3.49 -2.49
CA LEU A 264 -26.00 3.41 -1.51
C LEU A 264 -26.41 2.67 -0.23
N ASP A 265 -27.67 2.77 0.19
CA ASP A 265 -28.15 2.06 1.37
C ASP A 265 -28.05 0.54 1.17
N ALA A 266 -28.37 0.04 -0.01
CA ALA A 266 -28.18 -1.37 -0.35
C ALA A 266 -26.70 -1.78 -0.37
N HIS A 267 -25.81 -0.92 -0.86
CA HIS A 267 -24.34 -1.16 -0.84
C HIS A 267 -23.79 -1.20 0.59
N LEU A 268 -24.28 -0.30 1.46
CA LEU A 268 -23.76 -0.11 2.80
C LEU A 268 -24.46 -0.97 3.87
N ALA A 269 -25.62 -1.57 3.58
CA ALA A 269 -26.42 -2.34 4.55
C ALA A 269 -25.60 -3.40 5.29
N GLY A 270 -24.87 -4.26 4.56
CA GLY A 270 -24.04 -5.30 5.18
C GLY A 270 -22.84 -4.77 5.98
N ILE A 271 -22.42 -3.53 5.72
CA ILE A 271 -21.34 -2.86 6.47
C ILE A 271 -21.90 -2.29 7.78
N VAL A 272 -23.09 -1.69 7.73
CA VAL A 272 -23.79 -1.13 8.89
C VAL A 272 -24.18 -2.24 9.87
N GLU A 273 -24.70 -3.37 9.37
CA GLU A 273 -25.00 -4.55 10.21
C GLU A 273 -23.74 -5.10 10.89
N ALA A 274 -22.62 -5.18 10.18
CA ALA A 274 -21.34 -5.64 10.72
C ALA A 274 -20.68 -4.66 11.73
N THR A 275 -21.19 -3.42 11.85
CA THR A 275 -20.74 -2.46 12.87
C THR A 275 -21.53 -2.52 14.18
N VAL A 276 -22.61 -3.30 14.25
CA VAL A 276 -23.41 -3.50 15.48
C VAL A 276 -23.00 -4.83 16.14
N PRO A 277 -22.51 -4.84 17.39
CA PRO A 277 -21.85 -6.02 17.96
C PRO A 277 -22.71 -7.28 18.16
N ASP A 278 -24.04 -7.24 17.99
CA ASP A 278 -24.94 -8.36 18.34
C ASP A 278 -26.17 -8.55 17.42
N GLY A 279 -26.24 -7.90 16.25
CA GLY A 279 -27.33 -8.14 15.29
C GLY A 279 -28.75 -7.82 15.78
N THR A 280 -28.91 -7.20 16.95
CA THR A 280 -30.21 -6.76 17.49
C THR A 280 -30.60 -5.41 16.85
N PRO A 281 -31.69 -5.34 16.07
CA PRO A 281 -32.15 -4.08 15.51
C PRO A 281 -32.54 -3.11 16.65
N GLY A 282 -31.82 -1.99 16.78
CA GLY A 282 -32.12 -0.95 17.77
C GLY A 282 -31.32 -1.01 19.08
N ALA A 283 -30.29 -1.85 19.20
CA ALA A 283 -29.32 -1.71 20.29
C ALA A 283 -28.56 -0.37 20.14
N ALA A 284 -28.46 0.41 21.23
CA ALA A 284 -27.67 1.63 21.24
C ALA A 284 -26.23 1.29 20.86
N LEU A 285 -25.66 1.98 19.86
CA LEU A 285 -24.24 1.93 19.57
C LEU A 285 -23.48 2.16 20.88
N GLU A 286 -22.74 1.16 21.36
CA GLU A 286 -21.81 1.39 22.46
C GLU A 286 -20.93 2.59 22.10
N PRO A 287 -20.64 3.50 23.04
CA PRO A 287 -19.82 4.65 22.75
C PRO A 287 -18.47 4.19 22.19
N ARG A 288 -18.22 4.54 20.93
CA ARG A 288 -16.98 4.28 20.22
C ARG A 288 -15.80 4.69 21.10
N THR A 289 -14.91 3.76 21.37
CA THR A 289 -13.68 4.08 22.09
C THR A 289 -12.75 4.88 21.19
N ALA A 290 -12.31 6.05 21.65
CA ALA A 290 -11.35 6.87 20.90
C ALA A 290 -10.06 6.08 20.61
N VAL A 291 -9.57 6.21 19.38
CA VAL A 291 -8.33 5.58 18.92
C VAL A 291 -7.37 6.72 18.59
N PRO A 292 -6.34 6.97 19.41
CA PRO A 292 -5.39 8.03 19.15
C PRO A 292 -4.65 7.76 17.84
N ALA A 293 -4.41 8.80 17.03
CA ALA A 293 -3.67 8.72 15.79
C ALA A 293 -2.90 10.00 15.48
N THR A 294 -1.92 9.87 14.58
CA THR A 294 -1.11 10.98 14.07
C THR A 294 -1.15 10.99 12.55
N VAL A 295 -1.22 12.20 11.97
CA VAL A 295 -1.07 12.41 10.53
C VAL A 295 0.39 12.72 10.25
N LEU A 296 1.00 11.96 9.34
CA LEU A 296 2.39 12.14 8.93
C LEU A 296 2.44 12.80 7.55
N SER A 297 3.35 13.76 7.41
CA SER A 297 3.77 14.33 6.13
C SER A 297 5.22 13.95 5.88
N THR A 298 5.52 13.43 4.69
CA THR A 298 6.90 13.06 4.32
C THR A 298 7.53 14.17 3.50
N ASP A 299 8.76 14.56 3.85
CA ASP A 299 9.56 15.50 3.07
C ASP A 299 10.06 14.80 1.79
N PRO A 300 9.68 15.29 0.59
CA PRO A 300 9.99 14.63 -0.66
C PRO A 300 11.49 14.63 -1.04
N ARG A 301 12.34 15.43 -0.39
CA ARG A 301 13.79 15.43 -0.65
C ARG A 301 14.55 14.50 0.27
N THR A 302 14.08 14.31 1.49
CA THR A 302 14.80 13.57 2.54
C THR A 302 14.14 12.22 2.87
N GLY A 303 12.87 12.02 2.49
CA GLY A 303 12.07 10.87 2.88
C GLY A 303 11.69 10.87 4.37
N GLU A 304 11.89 11.98 5.08
CA GLU A 304 11.64 12.07 6.52
C GLU A 304 10.17 12.41 6.80
N SER A 305 9.48 11.56 7.58
CA SER A 305 8.11 11.82 8.01
C SER A 305 8.08 12.69 9.27
N THR A 306 7.28 13.75 9.23
CA THR A 306 7.00 14.63 10.37
C THR A 306 5.53 14.54 10.76
N VAL A 307 5.25 14.62 12.07
CA VAL A 307 3.87 14.65 12.57
C VAL A 307 3.31 16.05 12.31
N THR A 308 2.23 16.13 11.53
CA THR A 308 1.54 17.40 11.25
C THR A 308 0.35 17.63 12.18
N GLU A 309 -0.29 16.56 12.62
CA GLU A 309 -1.52 16.60 13.42
C GLU A 309 -1.65 15.34 14.26
N SER A 310 -2.29 15.44 15.42
CA SER A 310 -2.59 14.32 16.33
C SER A 310 -3.99 14.49 16.88
N GLY A 311 -4.74 13.39 17.07
CA GLY A 311 -6.12 13.44 17.55
C GLY A 311 -6.79 12.07 17.58
N ASP A 312 -8.12 12.03 17.65
CA ASP A 312 -8.87 10.79 17.47
C ASP A 312 -8.91 10.38 15.99
N ALA A 313 -8.73 9.10 15.72
CA ALA A 313 -8.64 8.57 14.36
C ALA A 313 -9.91 8.80 13.53
N ALA A 314 -11.13 8.74 14.12
CA ALA A 314 -12.34 9.03 13.33
C ALA A 314 -12.39 10.48 12.92
N GLU A 315 -12.12 11.39 13.86
CA GLU A 315 -12.19 12.82 13.60
C GLU A 315 -11.18 13.19 12.50
N LEU A 316 -9.96 12.67 12.59
CA LEU A 316 -8.92 12.86 11.57
C LEU A 316 -9.33 12.27 10.21
N LEU A 317 -9.82 11.03 10.18
CA LEU A 317 -10.23 10.39 8.93
C LEU A 317 -11.43 11.08 8.30
N THR A 318 -12.43 11.50 9.10
CA THR A 318 -13.62 12.22 8.63
C THR A 318 -13.24 13.58 8.05
N ARG A 319 -12.35 14.31 8.74
CA ARG A 319 -11.82 15.59 8.25
C ARG A 319 -11.03 15.43 6.95
N LEU A 320 -10.18 14.41 6.85
CA LEU A 320 -9.42 14.15 5.62
C LEU A 320 -10.33 13.69 4.48
N ALA A 321 -11.32 12.84 4.77
CA ALA A 321 -12.26 12.28 3.81
C ALA A 321 -13.28 13.30 3.29
N SER A 322 -13.62 14.33 4.07
CA SER A 322 -14.48 15.43 3.60
C SER A 322 -13.76 16.33 2.59
N GLY A 323 -12.42 16.43 2.69
CA GLY A 323 -11.55 17.04 1.69
C GLY A 323 -11.13 16.07 0.58
N SER A 324 -10.31 16.52 -0.36
CA SER A 324 -9.72 15.67 -1.39
C SER A 324 -8.40 15.11 -0.87
N ALA A 325 -8.41 13.84 -0.45
CA ALA A 325 -7.24 13.20 0.15
C ALA A 325 -7.12 11.73 -0.25
N ASN A 326 -5.91 11.31 -0.58
CA ASN A 326 -5.56 9.89 -0.52
C ASN A 326 -4.97 9.64 0.87
N VAL A 327 -5.50 8.65 1.59
CA VAL A 327 -5.13 8.37 2.97
C VAL A 327 -4.69 6.92 3.07
N LEU A 328 -3.51 6.69 3.64
CA LEU A 328 -3.09 5.37 4.08
C LEU A 328 -3.22 5.28 5.59
N VAL A 329 -4.04 4.34 6.08
CA VAL A 329 -4.20 4.06 7.49
C VAL A 329 -3.27 2.92 7.91
N THR A 330 -2.39 3.21 8.87
CA THR A 330 -1.40 2.25 9.39
C THR A 330 -1.57 2.06 10.89
N GLY A 331 -1.22 0.88 11.39
CA GLY A 331 -1.27 0.56 12.82
C GLY A 331 -1.18 -0.94 13.05
N ARG A 332 -0.82 -1.35 14.27
CA ARG A 332 -0.66 -2.77 14.66
C ARG A 332 -1.92 -3.61 14.39
N PRO A 333 -1.82 -4.94 14.30
CA PRO A 333 -3.00 -5.81 14.30
C PRO A 333 -3.91 -5.50 15.50
N GLY A 334 -5.23 -5.57 15.32
CA GLY A 334 -6.17 -5.27 16.40
C GLY A 334 -6.41 -3.77 16.71
N SER A 335 -5.69 -2.85 16.06
CA SER A 335 -5.87 -1.39 16.22
C SER A 335 -7.23 -0.82 15.78
N GLY A 336 -8.12 -1.65 15.20
CA GLY A 336 -9.47 -1.25 14.81
C GLY A 336 -9.59 -0.63 13.41
N LYS A 337 -8.58 -0.73 12.55
CA LYS A 337 -8.54 -0.17 11.19
C LYS A 337 -9.82 -0.44 10.38
N SER A 338 -10.18 -1.71 10.17
CA SER A 338 -11.38 -2.06 9.41
C SER A 338 -12.66 -1.50 10.04
N THR A 339 -12.77 -1.50 11.37
CA THR A 339 -13.92 -0.90 12.08
C THR A 339 -14.00 0.61 11.85
N LEU A 340 -12.87 1.31 11.91
CA LEU A 340 -12.79 2.76 11.61
C LEU A 340 -13.23 3.05 10.16
N LEU A 341 -12.74 2.25 9.21
CA LEU A 341 -13.03 2.39 7.78
C LEU A 341 -14.49 2.10 7.46
N ARG A 342 -15.10 1.09 8.09
CA ARG A 342 -16.53 0.79 7.96
C ARG A 342 -17.39 1.92 8.53
N ALA A 343 -17.05 2.43 9.72
CA ALA A 343 -17.75 3.56 10.31
C ALA A 343 -17.65 4.82 9.42
N LEU A 344 -16.46 5.08 8.86
CA LEU A 344 -16.23 6.18 7.92
C LEU A 344 -17.10 6.04 6.65
N ALA A 345 -17.19 4.83 6.08
CA ALA A 345 -18.02 4.59 4.91
C ALA A 345 -19.53 4.66 5.22
N ALA A 346 -19.94 4.28 6.44
CA ALA A 346 -21.33 4.31 6.88
C ALA A 346 -21.83 5.72 7.22
N ASP A 347 -20.94 6.63 7.61
CA ASP A 347 -21.28 8.00 8.01
C ASP A 347 -21.79 8.84 6.82
N PRO A 348 -23.06 9.27 6.79
CA PRO A 348 -23.62 10.09 5.71
C PRO A 348 -23.08 11.52 5.67
N GLU A 349 -22.45 12.00 6.74
CA GLU A 349 -21.90 13.36 6.80
C GLU A 349 -20.53 13.47 6.13
N THR A 350 -19.84 12.35 5.88
CA THR A 350 -18.50 12.35 5.26
C THR A 350 -18.53 12.87 3.83
N ARG A 351 -19.22 12.13 2.96
CA ARG A 351 -19.46 12.45 1.54
C ARG A 351 -20.75 11.80 1.08
N ARG A 352 -21.33 12.37 0.04
CA ARG A 352 -22.56 11.85 -0.56
C ARG A 352 -22.38 10.41 -1.05
N PHE A 353 -21.46 10.19 -1.99
CA PHE A 353 -21.19 8.85 -2.52
C PHE A 353 -20.10 8.18 -1.69
N ARG A 354 -20.41 7.01 -1.13
CA ARG A 354 -19.51 6.28 -0.24
C ARG A 354 -19.43 4.83 -0.71
N PHE A 355 -18.26 4.43 -1.16
CA PHE A 355 -17.99 3.09 -1.66
C PHE A 355 -16.99 2.43 -0.75
N TYR A 356 -17.34 1.27 -0.23
CA TYR A 356 -16.44 0.41 0.53
C TYR A 356 -16.19 -0.89 -0.23
N PHE A 357 -14.92 -1.28 -0.30
CA PHE A 357 -14.48 -2.54 -0.86
C PHE A 357 -13.54 -3.23 0.14
N ASP A 358 -13.91 -4.44 0.55
CA ASP A 358 -13.01 -5.34 1.28
C ASP A 358 -12.19 -6.13 0.25
N LEU A 359 -10.92 -5.80 0.08
CA LEU A 359 -10.06 -6.47 -0.88
C LEU A 359 -9.72 -7.91 -0.46
N GLY A 360 -10.01 -8.31 0.78
CA GLY A 360 -9.95 -9.70 1.21
C GLY A 360 -11.09 -10.57 0.67
N LEU A 361 -12.12 -9.98 0.04
CA LEU A 361 -13.18 -10.71 -0.69
C LEU A 361 -12.95 -10.73 -2.21
N LYS A 362 -11.89 -10.06 -2.68
CA LYS A 362 -11.50 -10.04 -4.08
C LYS A 362 -10.70 -11.31 -4.38
N PRO A 363 -11.14 -12.16 -5.33
CA PRO A 363 -10.31 -13.22 -5.87
C PRO A 363 -8.97 -12.69 -6.37
N LYS A 364 -7.88 -13.40 -6.10
CA LYS A 364 -6.52 -12.92 -6.37
C LYS A 364 -6.26 -12.70 -7.87
N ASP A 365 -6.87 -13.51 -8.73
CA ASP A 365 -6.78 -13.49 -10.19
C ASP A 365 -7.82 -12.58 -10.88
N GLU A 366 -8.84 -12.11 -10.17
CA GLU A 366 -9.86 -11.19 -10.70
C GLU A 366 -9.30 -9.75 -10.70
N PRO A 367 -9.35 -8.98 -11.81
CA PRO A 367 -9.04 -7.55 -11.79
C PRO A 367 -9.99 -6.76 -10.88
N PHE A 368 -9.52 -5.67 -10.28
CA PHE A 368 -10.33 -4.82 -9.40
C PHE A 368 -11.57 -4.27 -10.09
N SER A 369 -11.50 -3.98 -11.40
CA SER A 369 -12.65 -3.50 -12.17
C SER A 369 -13.81 -4.50 -12.20
N GLU A 370 -13.53 -5.79 -12.38
CA GLU A 370 -14.53 -6.86 -12.38
C GLU A 370 -15.09 -7.10 -10.97
N TYR A 371 -14.21 -7.09 -9.97
CA TYR A 371 -14.58 -7.20 -8.58
C TYR A 371 -15.52 -6.06 -8.15
N ALA A 372 -15.14 -4.82 -8.44
CA ALA A 372 -15.93 -3.64 -8.11
C ALA A 372 -17.27 -3.65 -8.85
N ALA A 373 -17.30 -4.03 -10.14
CA ALA A 373 -18.55 -4.17 -10.89
C ALA A 373 -19.48 -5.21 -10.24
N ARG A 374 -18.93 -6.34 -9.77
CA ARG A 374 -19.69 -7.40 -9.10
C ARG A 374 -20.26 -6.94 -7.76
N VAL A 375 -19.46 -6.25 -6.96
CA VAL A 375 -19.86 -5.71 -5.65
C VAL A 375 -20.94 -4.65 -5.80
N LEU A 376 -20.81 -3.77 -6.80
CA LEU A 376 -21.71 -2.62 -6.98
C LEU A 376 -22.98 -2.95 -7.77
N ALA A 377 -22.99 -4.00 -8.58
CA ALA A 377 -24.14 -4.34 -9.43
C ALA A 377 -25.49 -4.42 -8.69
N PRO A 378 -25.60 -5.02 -7.48
CA PRO A 378 -26.86 -5.03 -6.73
C PRO A 378 -27.36 -3.65 -6.30
N ALA A 379 -26.43 -2.69 -6.16
CA ALA A 379 -26.70 -1.33 -5.72
C ALA A 379 -26.89 -0.34 -6.89
N MET A 380 -26.67 -0.75 -8.14
CA MET A 380 -26.73 0.15 -9.30
C MET A 380 -27.91 -0.17 -10.20
N ALA A 381 -28.62 0.87 -10.65
CA ALA A 381 -29.76 0.73 -11.56
C ALA A 381 -29.36 0.42 -13.02
N SER A 382 -28.08 0.12 -13.28
CA SER A 382 -27.50 -0.11 -14.59
C SER A 382 -27.20 -1.60 -14.84
N GLU A 383 -26.90 -1.95 -16.09
CA GLU A 383 -26.35 -3.27 -16.39
C GLU A 383 -25.00 -3.47 -15.68
N ARG A 384 -24.73 -4.70 -15.20
CA ARG A 384 -23.47 -5.04 -14.52
C ARG A 384 -22.22 -4.59 -15.28
N SER A 385 -22.26 -4.61 -16.61
CA SER A 385 -21.19 -4.16 -17.51
C SER A 385 -20.80 -2.68 -17.33
N ARG A 386 -21.68 -1.84 -16.77
CA ARG A 386 -21.46 -0.40 -16.60
C ARG A 386 -21.30 0.05 -15.16
N ALA A 387 -21.40 -0.88 -14.20
CA ALA A 387 -21.32 -0.55 -12.78
C ALA A 387 -19.96 0.07 -12.42
N TYR A 388 -18.87 -0.49 -12.96
CA TYR A 388 -17.53 0.05 -12.74
C TYR A 388 -17.32 1.42 -13.41
N ASP A 389 -17.79 1.61 -14.64
CA ASP A 389 -17.70 2.90 -15.34
C ASP A 389 -18.46 4.01 -14.59
N LEU A 390 -19.66 3.68 -14.10
CA LEU A 390 -20.46 4.58 -13.28
C LEU A 390 -19.73 4.93 -11.97
N PHE A 391 -19.14 3.94 -11.29
CA PHE A 391 -18.32 4.18 -10.11
C PHE A 391 -17.13 5.10 -10.39
N LEU A 392 -16.37 4.85 -11.47
CA LEU A 392 -15.26 5.71 -11.85
C LEU A 392 -15.71 7.13 -12.19
N TYR A 393 -16.86 7.29 -12.85
CA TYR A 393 -17.44 8.59 -13.13
C TYR A 393 -17.72 9.38 -11.84
N LEU A 394 -18.30 8.73 -10.83
CA LEU A 394 -18.61 9.34 -9.53
C LEU A 394 -17.34 9.67 -8.71
N ILE A 395 -16.32 8.81 -8.79
CA ILE A 395 -15.01 9.07 -8.18
C ILE A 395 -14.31 10.27 -8.83
N ARG A 396 -14.42 10.40 -10.16
CA ARG A 396 -13.83 11.50 -10.93
C ARG A 396 -14.63 12.79 -10.85
N SER A 397 -15.90 12.75 -10.42
CA SER A 397 -16.69 13.98 -10.20
C SER A 397 -16.36 14.70 -8.90
N GLY A 398 -15.46 14.15 -8.07
CA GLY A 398 -14.99 14.80 -6.85
C GLY A 398 -15.97 14.78 -5.69
N THR A 399 -16.96 13.88 -5.73
CA THR A 399 -18.07 13.83 -4.76
C THR A 399 -18.10 12.54 -3.95
N ALA A 400 -17.08 11.68 -4.11
CA ALA A 400 -17.08 10.34 -3.54
C ALA A 400 -15.98 10.13 -2.49
N LEU A 401 -16.28 9.22 -1.57
CA LEU A 401 -15.33 8.54 -0.69
C LEU A 401 -15.21 7.09 -1.18
N CYS A 402 -13.99 6.64 -1.46
CA CYS A 402 -13.68 5.24 -1.71
C CYS A 402 -12.83 4.69 -0.56
N VAL A 403 -13.30 3.63 0.06
CA VAL A 403 -12.60 2.91 1.12
C VAL A 403 -12.16 1.55 0.56
N LEU A 404 -10.84 1.33 0.56
CA LEU A 404 -10.18 0.11 0.13
C LEU A 404 -9.56 -0.55 1.37
N ASP A 405 -10.31 -1.47 1.98
CA ASP A 405 -9.86 -2.19 3.17
C ASP A 405 -9.10 -3.47 2.80
N ALA A 406 -8.21 -3.93 3.68
CA ALA A 406 -7.44 -5.16 3.52
C ALA A 406 -6.63 -5.26 2.20
N PHE A 407 -5.94 -4.17 1.83
CA PHE A 407 -5.17 -4.08 0.59
C PHE A 407 -4.18 -5.24 0.40
N ASP A 408 -3.53 -5.65 1.48
CA ASP A 408 -2.59 -6.76 1.57
C ASP A 408 -3.19 -8.15 1.37
N GLU A 409 -4.51 -8.32 1.51
CA GLU A 409 -5.17 -9.58 1.16
C GLU A 409 -5.60 -9.63 -0.32
N GLY A 410 -5.64 -8.47 -0.99
CA GLY A 410 -6.00 -8.37 -2.41
C GLY A 410 -4.85 -8.69 -3.37
N VAL A 411 -3.62 -8.86 -2.87
CA VAL A 411 -2.45 -9.20 -3.68
C VAL A 411 -2.31 -10.71 -3.86
N GLU A 412 -1.86 -11.13 -5.05
CA GLU A 412 -1.61 -12.54 -5.33
C GLU A 412 -0.47 -13.09 -4.48
N GLU A 413 0.62 -12.32 -4.41
CA GLU A 413 1.83 -12.59 -3.63
C GLU A 413 2.14 -11.39 -2.72
N SER A 414 2.54 -11.67 -1.48
CA SER A 414 2.96 -10.66 -0.51
C SER A 414 4.37 -10.12 -0.81
N SER A 415 4.58 -9.65 -2.04
CA SER A 415 5.85 -9.12 -2.56
C SER A 415 5.68 -7.68 -3.03
N PRO A 416 6.75 -6.84 -3.02
CA PRO A 416 6.68 -5.51 -3.60
C PRO A 416 6.11 -5.48 -5.03
N ALA A 417 6.36 -6.52 -5.84
CA ALA A 417 5.80 -6.66 -7.18
C ALA A 417 4.29 -6.94 -7.16
N GLY A 418 3.80 -7.78 -6.24
CA GLY A 418 2.37 -8.02 -6.02
C GLY A 418 1.62 -6.75 -5.61
N PHE A 419 2.16 -6.01 -4.62
CA PHE A 419 1.59 -4.72 -4.21
C PHE A 419 1.60 -3.70 -5.35
N LEU A 420 2.71 -3.60 -6.10
CA LEU A 420 2.80 -2.75 -7.29
C LEU A 420 1.71 -3.07 -8.32
N ARG A 421 1.48 -4.36 -8.60
CA ARG A 421 0.42 -4.79 -9.53
C ARG A 421 -0.97 -4.38 -9.05
N LEU A 422 -1.30 -4.58 -7.77
CA LEU A 422 -2.60 -4.18 -7.23
C LEU A 422 -2.76 -2.65 -7.18
N PHE A 423 -1.72 -1.90 -6.79
CA PHE A 423 -1.73 -0.43 -6.85
C PHE A 423 -1.96 0.07 -8.27
N THR A 424 -1.36 -0.61 -9.25
CA THR A 424 -1.53 -0.30 -10.66
C THR A 424 -2.97 -0.52 -11.11
N ASP A 425 -3.57 -1.65 -10.73
CA ASP A 425 -4.97 -1.96 -11.01
C ASP A 425 -5.93 -0.95 -10.37
N LEU A 426 -5.63 -0.51 -9.14
CA LEU A 426 -6.41 0.49 -8.39
C LEU A 426 -6.16 1.94 -8.82
N SER A 427 -5.14 2.20 -9.65
CA SER A 427 -4.73 3.56 -9.99
C SER A 427 -5.85 4.40 -10.60
N ALA A 428 -6.79 3.78 -11.34
CA ALA A 428 -7.93 4.46 -11.95
C ALA A 428 -8.90 5.10 -10.93
N VAL A 429 -8.89 4.61 -9.68
CA VAL A 429 -9.72 5.10 -8.57
C VAL A 429 -9.05 6.25 -7.81
N LEU A 430 -7.73 6.40 -7.93
CA LEU A 430 -7.00 7.49 -7.29
C LEU A 430 -7.48 8.82 -7.88
N SER A 431 -7.92 9.72 -7.01
CA SER A 431 -8.58 10.96 -7.42
C SER A 431 -7.91 12.16 -6.76
N ALA A 432 -7.89 13.26 -7.51
CA ALA A 432 -7.50 14.57 -6.99
C ALA A 432 -8.65 15.31 -6.31
N GLU A 433 -9.89 14.85 -6.50
CA GLU A 433 -11.10 15.56 -6.09
C GLU A 433 -11.97 14.75 -5.12
N SER A 434 -11.83 13.41 -5.14
CA SER A 434 -12.49 12.48 -4.21
C SER A 434 -11.50 11.98 -3.17
N ALA A 435 -12.04 11.45 -2.06
CA ALA A 435 -11.23 10.85 -1.02
C ALA A 435 -11.05 9.35 -1.26
N VAL A 436 -9.81 8.85 -1.14
CA VAL A 436 -9.50 7.42 -1.20
C VAL A 436 -8.78 7.02 0.07
N VAL A 437 -9.36 6.12 0.86
CA VAL A 437 -8.79 5.65 2.13
C VAL A 437 -8.42 4.19 2.00
N ILE A 438 -7.15 3.87 2.24
CA ILE A 438 -6.59 2.53 2.11
C ILE A 438 -6.13 2.04 3.48
N SER A 439 -6.37 0.78 3.80
CA SER A 439 -5.74 0.12 4.96
C SER A 439 -5.25 -1.29 4.63
N SER A 440 -4.34 -1.81 5.45
CA SER A 440 -3.94 -3.22 5.44
C SER A 440 -4.34 -3.93 6.72
N ARG A 441 -4.53 -5.25 6.69
CA ARG A 441 -4.81 -6.07 7.88
C ARG A 441 -3.53 -6.50 8.58
N VAL A 442 -2.55 -6.94 7.79
CA VAL A 442 -1.16 -7.17 8.19
C VAL A 442 -0.43 -5.83 8.13
N SER A 443 0.40 -5.53 9.13
CA SER A 443 1.14 -4.25 9.23
C SER A 443 2.16 -4.02 8.09
N PHE A 444 2.16 -4.82 7.03
CA PHE A 444 3.10 -4.73 5.91
C PHE A 444 3.20 -3.33 5.28
N LEU A 445 2.09 -2.62 5.07
CA LEU A 445 2.12 -1.27 4.50
C LEU A 445 2.77 -0.26 5.46
N ALA A 446 2.70 -0.51 6.76
CA ALA A 446 3.41 0.28 7.74
C ALA A 446 4.91 0.02 7.64
N ASP A 447 5.34 -1.22 7.41
CA ASP A 447 6.73 -1.66 7.58
C ASP A 447 7.55 -1.68 6.29
N SER A 448 6.93 -1.71 5.10
CA SER A 448 7.65 -1.76 3.81
C SER A 448 8.20 -0.40 3.37
N PRO A 449 9.54 -0.21 3.30
CA PRO A 449 10.13 1.00 2.74
C PRO A 449 9.79 1.21 1.26
N GLN A 450 9.61 0.13 0.50
CA GLN A 450 9.26 0.18 -0.92
C GLN A 450 7.83 0.67 -1.14
N VAL A 451 6.87 0.24 -0.29
CA VAL A 451 5.51 0.80 -0.30
C VAL A 451 5.53 2.26 0.11
N ARG A 452 6.27 2.63 1.16
CA ARG A 452 6.41 4.04 1.54
C ARG A 452 7.03 4.88 0.40
N GLN A 453 8.05 4.36 -0.28
CA GLN A 453 8.67 5.00 -1.45
C GLN A 453 7.70 5.11 -2.64
N LEU A 454 6.83 4.11 -2.84
CA LEU A 454 5.79 4.13 -3.87
C LEU A 454 4.73 5.21 -3.60
N LEU A 455 4.42 5.43 -2.31
CA LEU A 455 3.47 6.43 -1.84
C LEU A 455 4.08 7.85 -1.71
N ASP A 456 5.40 7.94 -1.60
CA ASP A 456 6.13 9.19 -1.45
C ASP A 456 6.59 9.72 -2.83
N SER A 457 6.01 10.84 -3.23
CA SER A 457 6.10 11.37 -4.60
C SER A 457 7.43 12.04 -4.96
N GLY A 458 8.46 11.94 -4.11
CA GLY A 458 9.72 12.67 -4.27
C GLY A 458 10.87 11.90 -4.94
N ALA A 459 10.95 10.59 -4.73
CA ALA A 459 12.12 9.78 -5.12
C ALA A 459 11.70 8.50 -5.86
N GLY A 460 11.36 8.67 -7.14
CA GLY A 460 11.26 7.57 -8.11
C GLY A 460 10.02 6.70 -7.92
N ARG A 461 8.84 7.19 -8.35
CA ARG A 461 7.80 6.26 -8.83
C ARG A 461 8.41 5.46 -9.98
N SER A 462 8.23 4.13 -10.00
CA SER A 462 8.72 3.34 -11.14
C SER A 462 8.15 3.93 -12.43
N GLU A 463 8.97 4.03 -13.46
CA GLU A 463 8.56 4.58 -14.77
C GLU A 463 7.30 3.87 -15.29
N GLN A 464 7.21 2.56 -15.04
CA GLN A 464 6.05 1.73 -15.29
C GLN A 464 4.77 2.19 -14.56
N LEU A 465 4.83 2.52 -13.26
CA LEU A 465 3.67 3.02 -12.51
C LEU A 465 3.22 4.39 -13.05
N VAL A 466 4.17 5.27 -13.39
CA VAL A 466 3.89 6.59 -13.96
C VAL A 466 3.22 6.47 -15.34
N GLU A 467 3.76 5.63 -16.21
CA GLU A 467 3.19 5.35 -17.54
C GLU A 467 1.77 4.79 -17.45
N GLN A 468 1.52 3.90 -16.50
CA GLN A 468 0.24 3.22 -16.36
C GLN A 468 -0.82 4.09 -15.67
N MET A 469 -0.43 4.94 -14.70
CA MET A 469 -1.31 6.02 -14.19
C MET A 469 -1.74 6.94 -15.34
N TYR A 470 -0.81 7.34 -16.22
CA TYR A 470 -1.15 8.12 -17.42
C TYR A 470 -2.08 7.35 -18.38
N ALA A 471 -1.87 6.04 -18.57
CA ALA A 471 -2.76 5.19 -19.39
C ALA A 471 -4.19 5.15 -18.82
N ASN A 472 -4.33 5.07 -17.49
CA ASN A 472 -5.62 5.05 -16.80
C ASN A 472 -6.24 6.46 -16.59
N GLY A 473 -5.54 7.49 -17.06
CA GLY A 473 -5.99 8.87 -17.04
C GLY A 473 -5.88 9.61 -15.73
N VAL A 474 -4.98 9.12 -14.88
CA VAL A 474 -4.61 9.76 -13.64
C VAL A 474 -3.29 10.48 -13.86
N ASP A 475 -3.28 11.81 -13.74
CA ASP A 475 -2.04 12.58 -13.79
C ASP A 475 -1.26 12.38 -12.47
N PRO A 476 -0.12 11.68 -12.49
CA PRO A 476 0.67 11.39 -11.29
C PRO A 476 1.07 12.65 -10.51
N SER A 477 1.19 13.80 -11.20
CA SER A 477 1.51 15.10 -10.61
C SER A 477 0.32 15.77 -9.92
N ARG A 478 -0.91 15.31 -10.20
CA ARG A 478 -2.16 15.81 -9.61
C ARG A 478 -2.77 14.85 -8.61
N VAL A 479 -2.27 13.60 -8.49
CA VAL A 479 -2.66 12.71 -7.40
C VAL A 479 -2.16 13.30 -6.09
N PRO A 480 -3.04 13.67 -5.14
CA PRO A 480 -2.63 14.23 -3.86
C PRO A 480 -1.70 13.25 -3.15
N HIS A 481 -0.74 13.81 -2.40
CA HIS A 481 0.11 13.04 -1.50
C HIS A 481 -0.74 12.12 -0.63
N PHE A 482 -0.26 10.90 -0.39
CA PHE A 482 -0.89 10.06 0.61
C PHE A 482 -0.64 10.68 1.99
N HIS A 483 -1.72 11.06 2.67
CA HIS A 483 -1.66 11.29 4.10
C HIS A 483 -1.51 9.95 4.79
N VAL A 484 -0.42 9.75 5.55
CA VAL A 484 -0.29 8.56 6.36
C VAL A 484 -0.92 8.86 7.73
N VAL A 485 -2.06 8.24 8.00
CA VAL A 485 -2.68 8.26 9.32
C VAL A 485 -2.16 7.05 10.08
N ARG A 486 -1.23 7.28 11.01
CA ARG A 486 -0.70 6.24 11.88
C ARG A 486 -1.51 6.23 13.16
N LEU A 487 -2.29 5.16 13.36
CA LEU A 487 -2.91 4.88 14.64
C LEU A 487 -1.78 4.76 15.67
N SER A 488 -1.88 5.51 16.75
CA SER A 488 -0.92 5.45 17.85
C SER A 488 -0.90 4.03 18.41
N GLU A 489 0.20 3.69 19.06
CA GLU A 489 0.36 2.44 19.78
C GLU A 489 0.01 2.71 21.25
N PRO A 490 -1.28 2.67 21.66
CA PRO A 490 -1.65 2.78 23.06
C PRO A 490 -1.11 1.59 23.86
N GLU A 491 -1.18 1.67 25.19
CA GLU A 491 -0.89 0.53 26.07
C GLU A 491 -1.73 -0.70 25.67
N ASP A 492 -3.00 -0.51 25.30
CA ASP A 492 -3.89 -1.55 24.79
C ASP A 492 -4.65 -1.11 23.52
N THR A 493 -4.59 -1.92 22.46
CA THR A 493 -5.41 -1.80 21.24
C THR A 493 -6.91 -2.03 21.55
N PRO A 494 -7.83 -1.58 20.67
CA PRO A 494 -9.26 -1.90 20.79
C PRO A 494 -9.55 -3.41 20.92
N LEU A 495 -8.80 -4.26 20.21
CA LEU A 495 -8.92 -5.72 20.33
C LEU A 495 -8.55 -6.22 21.72
N GLU A 496 -7.41 -5.78 22.26
CA GLU A 496 -6.96 -6.14 23.61
C GLU A 496 -7.98 -5.72 24.65
N ARG A 497 -8.46 -4.46 24.61
CA ARG A 497 -9.47 -3.99 25.56
C ARG A 497 -10.76 -4.80 25.51
N ASN A 498 -11.26 -5.11 24.31
CA ASN A 498 -12.50 -5.88 24.16
C ASN A 498 -12.35 -7.32 24.68
N LEU A 499 -11.28 -8.00 24.28
CA LEU A 499 -11.04 -9.38 24.71
C LEU A 499 -10.70 -9.46 26.20
N SER A 500 -9.89 -8.54 26.73
CA SER A 500 -9.59 -8.47 28.16
C SER A 500 -10.84 -8.26 28.99
N ALA A 501 -11.75 -7.38 28.57
CA ALA A 501 -13.03 -7.21 29.24
C ALA A 501 -13.90 -8.48 29.19
N ARG A 502 -13.95 -9.17 28.05
CA ARG A 502 -14.71 -10.43 27.88
C ARG A 502 -14.12 -11.61 28.67
N LEU A 503 -12.80 -11.65 28.81
CA LEU A 503 -12.07 -12.72 29.49
C LEU A 503 -11.83 -12.44 30.97
N GLY A 504 -12.03 -11.20 31.42
CA GLY A 504 -11.79 -10.77 32.80
C GLY A 504 -10.30 -10.57 33.14
N PHE A 505 -9.48 -10.20 32.15
CA PHE A 505 -8.07 -9.88 32.36
C PHE A 505 -7.86 -8.53 33.04
N SER A 506 -6.76 -8.41 33.79
CA SER A 506 -6.28 -7.13 34.30
C SER A 506 -5.61 -6.33 33.17
N PRO A 507 -5.57 -4.98 33.23
CA PRO A 507 -4.85 -4.16 32.25
C PRO A 507 -3.36 -4.54 32.18
N GLY A 508 -2.79 -4.54 30.96
CA GLY A 508 -1.37 -4.81 30.73
C GLY A 508 -1.00 -6.28 30.46
N GLU A 509 -1.97 -7.18 30.32
CA GLU A 509 -1.71 -8.52 29.79
C GLU A 509 -1.31 -8.49 28.32
N SER A 510 -0.40 -9.37 27.92
CA SER A 510 0.11 -9.37 26.54
C SER A 510 -0.97 -9.80 25.54
N LEU A 511 -0.98 -9.21 24.33
CA LEU A 511 -1.87 -9.65 23.25
C LEU A 511 -1.75 -11.15 22.98
N ALA A 512 -0.56 -11.74 23.09
CA ALA A 512 -0.35 -13.18 22.89
C ALA A 512 -1.14 -14.02 23.90
N ASP A 513 -1.13 -13.61 25.18
CA ASP A 513 -1.83 -14.31 26.26
C ASP A 513 -3.35 -14.12 26.17
N ILE A 514 -3.79 -12.91 25.81
CA ILE A 514 -5.20 -12.59 25.59
C ILE A 514 -5.76 -13.45 24.44
N LEU A 515 -5.10 -13.45 23.28
CA LEU A 515 -5.51 -14.23 22.11
C LEU A 515 -5.42 -15.73 22.37
N GLY A 516 -4.35 -16.19 23.02
CA GLY A 516 -4.15 -17.59 23.39
C GLY A 516 -5.29 -18.08 24.29
N THR A 517 -5.62 -17.32 25.33
CA THR A 517 -6.71 -17.67 26.25
C THR A 517 -8.07 -17.64 25.56
N HIS A 518 -8.32 -16.66 24.70
CA HIS A 518 -9.55 -16.62 23.91
C HIS A 518 -9.69 -17.85 23.00
N LEU A 519 -8.59 -18.25 22.34
CA LEU A 519 -8.54 -19.43 21.48
C LEU A 519 -8.83 -20.71 22.28
N THR A 520 -8.12 -20.93 23.38
CA THR A 520 -8.32 -22.10 24.27
C THR A 520 -9.76 -22.16 24.76
N ARG A 521 -10.33 -21.04 25.20
CA ARG A 521 -11.72 -20.96 25.67
C ARG A 521 -12.72 -21.28 24.56
N THR A 522 -12.51 -20.73 23.36
CA THR A 522 -13.37 -20.98 22.19
C THR A 522 -13.42 -22.48 21.85
N LEU A 523 -12.25 -23.14 21.85
CA LEU A 523 -12.15 -24.58 21.59
C LEU A 523 -12.82 -25.41 22.69
N ALA A 524 -12.60 -25.05 23.96
CA ALA A 524 -13.19 -25.75 25.10
C ALA A 524 -14.72 -25.62 25.14
N GLU A 525 -15.27 -24.43 24.90
CA GLU A 525 -16.71 -24.18 24.85
C GLU A 525 -17.42 -24.96 23.73
N ARG A 526 -16.70 -25.28 22.65
CA ARG A 526 -17.18 -26.13 21.55
C ARG A 526 -16.84 -27.61 21.69
N GLY A 527 -16.21 -28.02 22.79
CA GLY A 527 -15.94 -29.42 23.13
C GLY A 527 -14.71 -30.04 22.49
N HIS A 528 -13.80 -29.24 21.93
CA HIS A 528 -12.62 -29.70 21.18
C HIS A 528 -11.28 -29.09 21.63
N PRO A 529 -10.93 -29.13 22.93
CA PRO A 529 -9.66 -28.57 23.42
C PRO A 529 -8.41 -29.26 22.82
N GLU A 530 -8.52 -30.51 22.40
CA GLU A 530 -7.44 -31.29 21.78
C GLU A 530 -6.92 -30.69 20.47
N LEU A 531 -7.73 -29.90 19.78
CA LEU A 531 -7.33 -29.26 18.53
C LEU A 531 -6.25 -28.20 18.72
N GLU A 532 -6.14 -27.60 19.92
CA GLU A 532 -5.20 -26.52 20.17
C GLU A 532 -3.75 -26.90 19.83
N GLN A 533 -3.36 -28.14 20.10
CA GLN A 533 -2.00 -28.65 19.83
C GLN A 533 -1.70 -28.79 18.33
N ARG A 534 -2.73 -28.95 17.50
CA ARG A 534 -2.62 -29.16 16.04
C ARG A 534 -2.60 -27.83 15.28
N LEU A 535 -3.22 -26.78 15.83
CA LEU A 535 -3.37 -25.49 15.16
C LEU A 535 -2.04 -24.86 14.70
N PRO A 536 -0.93 -24.88 15.47
CA PRO A 536 0.34 -24.33 15.00
C PRO A 536 0.90 -25.07 13.78
N ALA A 537 0.92 -26.41 13.80
CA ALA A 537 1.46 -27.23 12.72
C ALA A 537 0.65 -27.14 11.40
N SER A 538 -0.64 -26.80 11.51
CA SER A 538 -1.54 -26.59 10.39
C SER A 538 -1.62 -25.12 9.97
N LEU A 539 -2.29 -24.28 10.78
CA LEU A 539 -2.61 -22.89 10.42
C LEU A 539 -1.44 -21.93 10.64
N GLY A 540 -0.56 -22.23 11.60
CA GLY A 540 0.70 -21.49 11.80
C GLY A 540 1.68 -21.73 10.66
N ARG A 541 1.88 -22.99 10.27
CA ARG A 541 2.65 -23.35 9.06
C ARG A 541 2.08 -22.70 7.80
N ALA A 542 0.75 -22.73 7.63
CA ALA A 542 0.08 -22.10 6.50
C ALA A 542 0.45 -20.61 6.39
N PHE A 543 0.46 -19.88 7.52
CA PHE A 543 0.88 -18.48 7.54
C PHE A 543 2.33 -18.29 7.08
N VAL A 544 3.25 -19.10 7.60
CA VAL A 544 4.68 -19.08 7.22
C VAL A 544 4.88 -19.35 5.71
N THR A 545 3.92 -20.00 5.06
CA THR A 545 3.87 -20.23 3.61
C THR A 545 2.96 -19.23 2.85
N ASP A 546 2.69 -18.05 3.41
CA ASP A 546 1.86 -16.97 2.81
C ASP A 546 0.40 -17.39 2.53
N ARG A 547 -0.17 -18.25 3.38
CA ARG A 547 -1.57 -18.70 3.28
C ARG A 547 -2.39 -18.25 4.48
N THR A 548 -3.23 -17.25 4.26
CA THR A 548 -4.12 -16.64 5.27
C THR A 548 -5.61 -16.90 5.03
N VAL A 549 -5.95 -17.43 3.86
CA VAL A 549 -7.31 -17.77 3.44
C VAL A 549 -7.42 -19.27 3.18
N PHE A 550 -8.53 -19.85 3.62
CA PHE A 550 -8.76 -21.30 3.59
C PHE A 550 -10.14 -21.59 3.03
N SER A 551 -10.28 -22.62 2.20
CA SER A 551 -11.60 -23.22 2.00
C SER A 551 -11.99 -24.03 3.23
N LEU A 552 -13.28 -24.26 3.43
CA LEU A 552 -13.74 -25.16 4.50
C LEU A 552 -13.20 -26.59 4.33
N LEU A 553 -12.96 -27.01 3.08
CA LEU A 553 -12.34 -28.31 2.77
C LEU A 553 -10.87 -28.35 3.19
N ASP A 554 -10.16 -27.23 3.07
CA ASP A 554 -8.78 -27.13 3.56
C ASP A 554 -8.73 -27.24 5.07
N LEU A 555 -9.60 -26.49 5.78
CA LEU A 555 -9.70 -26.61 7.23
C LEU A 555 -10.02 -28.05 7.66
N HIS A 556 -10.92 -28.73 6.94
CA HIS A 556 -11.23 -30.14 7.21
C HIS A 556 -10.02 -31.07 7.01
N ARG A 557 -9.22 -30.86 5.95
CA ARG A 557 -8.03 -31.67 5.68
C ARG A 557 -6.93 -31.43 6.72
N GLU A 558 -6.72 -30.17 7.10
CA GLU A 558 -5.66 -29.77 8.02
C GLU A 558 -6.02 -30.12 9.47
N LEU A 559 -7.25 -29.81 9.89
CA LEU A 559 -7.72 -29.93 11.27
C LEU A 559 -8.50 -31.22 11.54
N GLY A 560 -8.82 -32.02 10.52
CA GLY A 560 -9.54 -33.27 10.67
C GLY A 560 -11.07 -33.11 10.74
N ALA A 561 -11.76 -34.25 10.78
CA ALA A 561 -13.22 -34.30 10.82
C ALA A 561 -13.81 -33.76 12.13
N ASP A 562 -13.05 -33.86 13.22
CA ASP A 562 -13.34 -33.33 14.55
C ASP A 562 -13.41 -31.80 14.59
N ALA A 563 -12.87 -31.10 13.59
CA ALA A 563 -12.97 -29.65 13.48
C ALA A 563 -14.35 -29.14 13.02
N PHE A 564 -15.27 -30.04 12.65
CA PHE A 564 -16.60 -29.72 12.14
C PHE A 564 -17.69 -30.49 12.89
N GLN A 565 -18.66 -29.75 13.42
CA GLN A 565 -19.81 -30.31 14.12
C GLN A 565 -20.79 -30.97 13.15
N ASP A 566 -21.39 -32.08 13.58
CA ASP A 566 -22.42 -32.83 12.85
C ASP A 566 -22.04 -33.29 11.42
N GLY A 567 -20.74 -33.33 11.10
CA GLY A 567 -20.23 -33.74 9.79
C GLY A 567 -20.60 -32.80 8.64
N ARG A 568 -21.04 -31.58 8.94
CA ARG A 568 -21.35 -30.55 7.93
C ARG A 568 -20.09 -29.76 7.60
N LEU A 569 -19.89 -29.44 6.33
CA LEU A 569 -18.78 -28.62 5.88
C LEU A 569 -19.25 -27.18 5.65
N GLU A 570 -19.76 -26.56 6.72
CA GLU A 570 -20.31 -25.21 6.74
C GLU A 570 -19.50 -24.34 7.73
N GLN A 571 -19.41 -23.03 7.50
CA GLN A 571 -18.63 -22.15 8.38
C GLN A 571 -19.10 -22.24 9.83
N ASP A 572 -20.41 -22.19 10.08
CA ASP A 572 -20.98 -22.19 11.44
C ASP A 572 -20.67 -23.48 12.22
N SER A 573 -20.57 -24.60 11.50
CA SER A 573 -20.23 -25.91 12.05
C SER A 573 -18.74 -26.07 12.39
N CYS A 574 -17.86 -25.21 11.86
CA CYS A 574 -16.44 -25.24 12.19
C CYS A 574 -16.21 -24.81 13.65
N VAL A 575 -15.40 -25.54 14.41
CA VAL A 575 -15.06 -25.17 15.80
C VAL A 575 -14.39 -23.80 15.91
N LEU A 576 -13.73 -23.33 14.86
CA LEU A 576 -13.10 -22.01 14.80
C LEU A 576 -14.06 -20.90 14.33
N ALA A 577 -15.33 -21.20 14.02
CA ALA A 577 -16.27 -20.22 13.46
C ALA A 577 -16.29 -18.85 14.17
N PRO A 578 -16.24 -18.74 15.51
CA PRO A 578 -16.23 -17.43 16.20
C PRO A 578 -14.98 -16.58 15.91
N LEU A 579 -13.91 -17.22 15.45
CA LEU A 579 -12.63 -16.59 15.11
C LEU A 579 -12.47 -16.39 13.60
N LEU A 580 -13.43 -16.85 12.78
CA LEU A 580 -13.39 -16.83 11.33
C LEU A 580 -14.44 -15.86 10.76
N ARG A 581 -14.08 -15.27 9.62
CA ARG A 581 -14.96 -14.46 8.76
C ARG A 581 -14.97 -15.03 7.34
N PRO A 582 -16.00 -14.74 6.54
CA PRO A 582 -15.96 -14.99 5.11
C PRO A 582 -14.80 -14.23 4.43
N ALA A 583 -14.17 -14.88 3.46
CA ALA A 583 -13.08 -14.37 2.62
C ALA A 583 -13.33 -14.62 1.11
N GLY A 584 -14.59 -14.88 0.74
CA GLY A 584 -15.00 -15.24 -0.62
C GLY A 584 -16.08 -16.30 -0.60
N GLN A 585 -16.40 -16.86 -1.76
CA GLN A 585 -17.33 -17.98 -1.87
C GLN A 585 -16.67 -19.25 -1.32
N ASP A 586 -17.23 -19.81 -0.24
CA ASP A 586 -16.71 -20.99 0.48
C ASP A 586 -15.29 -20.84 1.07
N LEU A 587 -14.81 -19.60 1.17
CA LEU A 587 -13.51 -19.25 1.74
C LEU A 587 -13.69 -18.51 3.06
N VAL A 588 -12.79 -18.79 4.00
CA VAL A 588 -12.74 -18.20 5.33
C VAL A 588 -11.32 -17.72 5.67
N ALA A 589 -11.25 -16.70 6.50
CA ALA A 589 -10.02 -16.17 7.07
C ALA A 589 -10.27 -15.81 8.54
N PHE A 590 -9.21 -15.60 9.32
CA PHE A 590 -9.40 -15.11 10.69
C PHE A 590 -10.03 -13.71 10.69
N VAL A 591 -10.94 -13.47 11.65
CA VAL A 591 -11.50 -12.13 11.92
C VAL A 591 -10.37 -11.14 12.23
N HIS A 592 -9.40 -11.61 13.01
CA HIS A 592 -8.15 -10.89 13.30
C HIS A 592 -6.96 -11.75 12.93
N THR A 593 -6.15 -11.29 11.97
CA THR A 593 -4.93 -11.98 11.52
C THR A 593 -3.96 -12.29 12.66
N ALA A 594 -4.01 -11.51 13.75
CA ALA A 594 -3.24 -11.73 14.96
C ALA A 594 -3.39 -13.15 15.56
N TYR A 595 -4.55 -13.82 15.41
CA TYR A 595 -4.68 -15.22 15.82
C TYR A 595 -3.76 -16.13 15.02
N GLN A 596 -3.70 -15.94 13.70
CA GLN A 596 -2.86 -16.75 12.84
C GLN A 596 -1.36 -16.40 13.02
N GLU A 597 -1.05 -15.12 13.25
CA GLU A 597 0.32 -14.69 13.60
C GLU A 597 0.78 -15.30 14.93
N LEU A 598 -0.11 -15.42 15.93
CA LEU A 598 0.19 -16.14 17.17
C LEU A 598 0.44 -17.63 16.91
N LEU A 599 -0.36 -18.28 16.06
CA LEU A 599 -0.15 -19.67 15.68
C LEU A 599 1.16 -19.86 14.89
N ALA A 600 1.55 -18.91 14.05
CA ALA A 600 2.83 -18.90 13.35
C ALA A 600 4.00 -18.74 14.33
N ALA A 601 3.87 -17.88 15.34
CA ALA A 601 4.85 -17.76 16.41
C ALA A 601 4.97 -19.06 17.22
N ARG A 602 3.84 -19.69 17.61
CA ARG A 602 3.82 -21.01 18.26
C ARG A 602 4.42 -22.11 17.39
N TYR A 603 4.26 -22.03 16.06
CA TYR A 603 4.89 -22.94 15.11
C TYR A 603 6.42 -22.77 15.14
N LEU A 604 6.91 -21.53 15.03
CA LEU A 604 8.35 -21.20 15.05
C LEU A 604 9.00 -21.35 16.44
N ALA A 605 8.22 -21.49 17.51
CA ALA A 605 8.76 -21.81 18.82
C ALA A 605 9.44 -23.21 18.81
N ASP A 606 8.92 -24.15 18.02
CA ASP A 606 9.51 -25.48 17.88
C ASP A 606 10.76 -25.44 16.97
N PRO A 607 11.94 -25.90 17.43
CA PRO A 607 13.15 -25.98 16.62
C PRO A 607 12.96 -26.78 15.31
N VAL A 608 12.21 -27.88 15.32
CA VAL A 608 11.97 -28.72 14.13
C VAL A 608 11.20 -27.95 13.06
N HIS A 609 10.22 -27.17 13.49
CA HIS A 609 9.44 -26.33 12.60
C HIS A 609 10.24 -25.14 12.06
N ARG A 610 11.16 -24.56 12.86
CA ARG A 610 12.10 -23.54 12.36
C ARG A 610 13.03 -24.11 11.29
N GLU A 611 13.53 -25.33 11.46
CA GLU A 611 14.32 -26.00 10.41
C GLU A 611 13.52 -26.14 9.11
N ALA A 612 12.28 -26.65 9.21
CA ALA A 612 11.40 -26.77 8.05
C ALA A 612 11.08 -25.42 7.39
N ALA A 613 10.96 -24.34 8.18
CA ALA A 613 10.75 -22.98 7.70
C ALA A 613 11.98 -22.41 6.98
N ALA A 614 13.19 -22.76 7.43
CA ALA A 614 14.45 -22.38 6.78
C ALA A 614 14.62 -23.05 5.40
N ASP A 615 14.07 -24.24 5.21
CA ASP A 615 14.17 -25.03 3.96
C ASP A 615 13.14 -24.63 2.88
N LEU A 616 12.28 -23.64 3.15
CA LEU A 616 11.29 -23.16 2.16
C LEU A 616 11.99 -22.45 0.99
N SER A 617 11.72 -22.91 -0.23
CA SER A 617 12.35 -22.41 -1.47
C SER A 617 12.11 -20.92 -1.75
N HIS A 618 10.99 -20.38 -1.30
CA HIS A 618 10.62 -18.96 -1.45
C HIS A 618 10.87 -18.12 -0.19
N GLY A 619 11.50 -18.72 0.83
CA GLY A 619 11.61 -18.12 2.16
C GLY A 619 10.31 -18.25 2.96
N SER A 620 10.40 -17.90 4.25
CA SER A 620 9.26 -17.85 5.17
C SER A 620 8.58 -16.48 5.11
N PHE A 621 7.25 -16.45 5.03
CA PHE A 621 6.47 -15.24 5.25
C PHE A 621 6.39 -14.94 6.75
N LEU A 622 7.02 -13.83 7.17
CA LEU A 622 7.11 -13.40 8.55
C LEU A 622 6.71 -11.94 8.68
N THR A 623 6.04 -11.61 9.79
CA THR A 623 5.69 -10.24 10.15
C THR A 623 6.37 -9.87 11.46
N GLU A 624 6.50 -8.57 11.71
CA GLU A 624 7.01 -8.07 12.99
C GLU A 624 6.14 -8.55 14.17
N GLN A 625 4.84 -8.75 13.97
CA GLN A 625 3.94 -9.29 14.99
C GLN A 625 4.24 -10.77 15.29
N VAL A 626 4.54 -11.60 14.28
CA VAL A 626 4.98 -12.99 14.50
C VAL A 626 6.26 -13.02 15.34
N ARG A 627 7.24 -12.17 15.01
CA ARG A 627 8.48 -12.04 15.79
C ARG A 627 8.20 -11.58 17.23
N ALA A 628 7.38 -10.55 17.42
CA ALA A 628 7.02 -10.04 18.73
C ALA A 628 6.31 -11.10 19.60
N PHE A 629 5.38 -11.87 19.01
CA PHE A 629 4.76 -13.00 19.71
C PHE A 629 5.76 -14.09 20.05
N LEU A 630 6.68 -14.44 19.13
CA LEU A 630 7.72 -15.44 19.40
C LEU A 630 8.63 -15.02 20.56
N ALA A 631 9.00 -13.73 20.62
CA ALA A 631 9.77 -13.17 21.72
C ALA A 631 9.00 -13.25 23.04
N GLY A 632 7.73 -12.83 23.05
CA GLY A 632 6.88 -12.87 24.25
C GLY A 632 6.58 -14.28 24.78
N LEU A 633 6.45 -15.27 23.89
CA LEU A 633 6.28 -16.68 24.29
C LEU A 633 7.50 -17.22 25.07
N SER A 634 8.69 -16.64 24.87
CA SER A 634 9.94 -17.11 25.47
C SER A 634 10.19 -16.58 26.88
N ASP A 635 9.57 -15.45 27.26
CA ASP A 635 9.58 -14.92 28.63
C ASP A 635 8.79 -15.83 29.59
N ASN A 636 7.81 -16.59 29.07
CA ASN A 636 7.13 -17.68 29.76
C ASN A 636 7.91 -19.00 29.57
N ARG A 637 9.03 -19.13 30.30
CA ARG A 637 9.81 -20.36 30.60
C ARG A 637 9.55 -21.57 29.68
N ASP A 638 10.51 -21.87 28.78
CA ASP A 638 10.98 -23.23 28.39
C ASP A 638 11.59 -23.29 26.97
N LEU A 639 11.58 -22.20 26.19
CA LEU A 639 12.25 -22.16 24.86
C LEU A 639 13.77 -22.00 24.95
N HIS A 640 14.24 -21.33 26.00
CA HIS A 640 15.64 -21.35 26.38
C HIS A 640 15.89 -22.66 27.12
N GLY A 641 16.37 -23.70 26.44
CA GLY A 641 16.97 -24.84 27.13
C GLY A 641 18.12 -24.34 27.99
N THR A 642 17.82 -23.96 29.25
CA THR A 642 18.65 -23.24 30.24
C THR A 642 19.47 -22.10 29.63
N ALA A 643 19.23 -20.82 29.97
CA ALA A 643 20.11 -19.71 29.59
C ALA A 643 21.60 -20.12 29.72
N ARG A 644 22.24 -20.41 28.59
CA ARG A 644 23.57 -21.02 28.59
C ARG A 644 24.55 -19.88 28.75
N ASP A 645 25.21 -19.77 29.89
CA ASP A 645 26.28 -18.77 30.09
C ASP A 645 27.64 -19.29 29.60
N ASP A 646 27.66 -20.09 28.54
CA ASP A 646 28.86 -20.73 28.01
C ASP A 646 29.39 -20.07 26.72
N CYS A 647 28.71 -19.03 26.23
CA CYS A 647 28.99 -18.34 24.98
C CYS A 647 28.91 -19.25 23.75
N VAL A 648 28.16 -20.36 23.81
CA VAL A 648 27.95 -21.27 22.68
C VAL A 648 26.62 -20.99 22.00
N LEU A 649 26.68 -20.64 20.72
CA LEU A 649 25.54 -20.63 19.80
C LEU A 649 25.40 -22.04 19.20
N PRO A 650 24.31 -22.78 19.47
CA PRO A 650 24.08 -24.08 18.83
C PRO A 650 23.83 -23.95 17.32
N ALA A 651 24.12 -25.00 16.59
CA ALA A 651 23.63 -25.18 15.23
C ALA A 651 22.09 -25.17 15.22
N GLY A 652 21.52 -24.57 14.19
CA GLY A 652 20.08 -24.61 13.94
C GLY A 652 19.53 -23.39 13.22
N ALA A 653 18.22 -23.38 13.04
CA ALA A 653 17.48 -22.31 12.38
C ALA A 653 17.09 -21.17 13.33
N TYR A 654 17.33 -19.93 12.92
CA TYR A 654 17.08 -18.71 13.71
C TYR A 654 16.27 -17.68 12.90
N VAL A 655 15.40 -16.94 13.58
CA VAL A 655 14.70 -15.78 13.01
C VAL A 655 15.64 -14.57 13.03
N VAL A 656 16.00 -14.05 11.86
CA VAL A 656 17.00 -12.99 11.65
C VAL A 656 16.47 -11.93 10.68
N GLY A 657 17.16 -10.80 10.57
CA GLY A 657 16.80 -9.66 9.75
C GLY A 657 16.05 -8.57 10.50
N PRO A 658 16.00 -7.35 9.93
CA PRO A 658 15.19 -6.26 10.47
C PRO A 658 13.68 -6.56 10.27
N ALA A 659 12.82 -5.80 10.96
CA ALA A 659 11.37 -5.97 10.91
C ALA A 659 10.81 -6.00 9.46
N GLU A 660 11.36 -5.17 8.57
CA GLU A 660 10.95 -5.11 7.16
C GLU A 660 11.45 -6.28 6.28
N ARG A 661 12.38 -7.10 6.77
CA ARG A 661 12.96 -8.23 6.02
C ARG A 661 13.35 -9.36 6.97
N LEU A 662 12.36 -9.84 7.73
CA LEU A 662 12.52 -11.02 8.59
C LEU A 662 12.71 -12.29 7.75
N LEU A 663 13.61 -13.14 8.20
CA LEU A 663 14.00 -14.38 7.54
C LEU A 663 14.20 -15.48 8.58
N VAL A 664 14.08 -16.74 8.16
CA VAL A 664 14.61 -17.89 8.90
C VAL A 664 15.89 -18.36 8.20
N ARG A 665 16.98 -18.48 8.95
CA ARG A 665 18.30 -18.87 8.42
C ARG A 665 18.99 -19.87 9.34
N ARG A 666 19.74 -20.80 8.74
CA ARG A 666 20.43 -21.89 9.42
C ARG A 666 21.87 -21.53 9.75
N VAL A 667 22.27 -21.79 10.99
CA VAL A 667 23.66 -21.84 11.44
C VAL A 667 24.08 -23.31 11.43
N ASP A 668 25.07 -23.66 10.61
CA ASP A 668 25.36 -25.06 10.28
C ASP A 668 26.11 -25.84 11.39
N ARG A 669 26.71 -25.14 12.35
CA ARG A 669 27.57 -25.74 13.39
C ARG A 669 27.46 -24.99 14.70
N ASP A 670 27.81 -25.66 15.79
CA ASP A 670 27.96 -25.02 17.09
C ASP A 670 29.17 -24.06 17.05
N VAL A 671 28.98 -22.84 17.53
CA VAL A 671 30.00 -21.78 17.49
C VAL A 671 30.19 -21.20 18.89
N ARG A 672 31.42 -21.22 19.41
CA ARG A 672 31.76 -20.53 20.65
C ARG A 672 32.23 -19.12 20.37
N PHE A 673 31.56 -18.16 20.96
CA PHE A 673 31.92 -16.75 20.91
C PHE A 673 32.91 -16.37 22.00
N ASP A 674 33.82 -15.45 21.67
CA ASP A 674 34.44 -14.63 22.70
C ASP A 674 33.34 -13.89 23.48
N ARG A 675 33.38 -14.00 24.81
CA ARG A 675 32.38 -13.35 25.69
C ARG A 675 32.30 -11.84 25.48
N ARG A 676 33.38 -11.19 25.08
CA ARG A 676 33.50 -9.74 24.90
C ARG A 676 34.27 -9.47 23.61
N ALA A 677 34.15 -8.25 23.08
CA ALA A 677 35.03 -7.77 22.02
C ALA A 677 36.51 -7.96 22.38
N VAL A 678 37.37 -8.14 21.37
CA VAL A 678 38.82 -8.23 21.57
C VAL A 678 39.29 -6.94 22.23
N THR A 679 39.97 -7.04 23.37
CA THR A 679 40.39 -5.88 24.13
C THR A 679 41.75 -5.35 23.69
N VAL A 680 42.05 -4.09 24.01
CA VAL A 680 43.37 -3.48 23.76
C VAL A 680 44.50 -4.32 24.33
N ALA A 681 44.37 -4.86 25.55
CA ALA A 681 45.41 -5.71 26.14
C ALA A 681 45.65 -7.00 25.33
N ARG A 682 44.58 -7.63 24.84
CA ARG A 682 44.71 -8.82 23.97
C ARG A 682 45.37 -8.46 22.65
N TYR A 683 44.96 -7.36 22.03
CA TYR A 683 45.51 -6.89 20.77
C TYR A 683 46.98 -6.46 20.90
N ARG A 684 47.39 -5.86 22.02
CA ARG A 684 48.80 -5.52 22.29
C ARG A 684 49.70 -6.76 22.27
N ARG A 685 49.25 -7.88 22.84
CA ARG A 685 50.01 -9.16 22.76
C ARG A 685 50.17 -9.66 21.32
N PHE A 686 49.18 -9.41 20.47
CA PHE A 686 49.29 -9.72 19.05
C PHE A 686 50.31 -8.80 18.35
N LEU A 687 50.34 -7.51 18.68
CA LEU A 687 51.36 -6.58 18.18
C LEU A 687 52.77 -6.99 18.63
N ASP A 688 52.95 -7.39 19.89
CA ASP A 688 54.24 -7.88 20.39
C ASP A 688 54.73 -9.12 19.62
N ALA A 689 53.80 -10.04 19.28
CA ALA A 689 54.11 -11.23 18.48
C ALA A 689 54.43 -10.87 17.03
N LEU A 690 53.69 -9.92 16.46
CA LEU A 690 53.87 -9.38 15.11
C LEU A 690 55.27 -8.76 14.95
N ASP A 691 55.70 -7.95 15.92
CA ASP A 691 57.03 -7.30 15.90
C ASP A 691 58.16 -8.33 16.04
N ALA A 692 57.93 -9.43 16.76
CA ALA A 692 58.92 -10.48 16.98
C ALA A 692 59.05 -11.49 15.83
N GLN A 693 57.94 -11.83 15.16
CA GLN A 693 57.85 -12.99 14.28
C GLN A 693 57.41 -12.65 12.84
N GLY A 694 56.93 -11.43 12.59
CA GLY A 694 56.24 -11.09 11.35
C GLY A 694 54.83 -11.70 11.26
N THR A 695 54.09 -11.38 10.20
CA THR A 695 52.63 -11.63 10.13
C THR A 695 52.21 -12.65 9.11
N SER A 696 53.13 -13.09 8.25
CA SER A 696 52.82 -13.87 7.04
C SER A 696 52.08 -15.19 7.32
N GLN A 697 52.20 -15.74 8.53
CA GLN A 697 51.50 -16.96 8.93
C GLN A 697 50.03 -16.74 9.34
N TRP A 698 49.61 -15.50 9.59
CA TRP A 698 48.22 -15.15 9.97
C TRP A 698 47.51 -14.26 8.95
N ASP A 699 48.24 -13.75 7.96
CA ASP A 699 47.70 -12.91 6.90
C ASP A 699 46.59 -13.64 6.13
N HIS A 700 45.55 -12.90 5.74
CA HIS A 700 44.55 -13.44 4.84
C HIS A 700 45.17 -13.68 3.45
N PRO A 701 44.83 -14.76 2.73
CA PRO A 701 45.38 -15.04 1.40
C PRO A 701 45.21 -13.89 0.39
N ASP A 702 44.05 -13.24 0.42
CA ASP A 702 43.72 -12.10 -0.45
C ASP A 702 44.13 -10.71 0.12
N GLN A 703 44.93 -10.67 1.19
CA GLN A 703 45.34 -9.41 1.82
C GLN A 703 46.22 -8.58 0.86
N PRO A 704 45.96 -7.27 0.71
CA PRO A 704 46.85 -6.39 -0.04
C PRO A 704 48.26 -6.31 0.58
N PRO A 705 49.33 -6.20 -0.22
CA PRO A 705 50.72 -6.34 0.25
C PRO A 705 51.22 -5.23 1.19
N HIS A 706 50.45 -4.16 1.42
CA HIS A 706 50.82 -2.99 2.21
C HIS A 706 50.10 -2.90 3.56
N VAL A 707 49.38 -3.95 3.97
CA VAL A 707 48.68 -3.98 5.27
C VAL A 707 49.70 -4.28 6.38
N THR A 708 49.75 -3.42 7.41
CA THR A 708 50.74 -3.49 8.50
C THR A 708 50.17 -4.00 9.83
N HIS A 709 48.87 -4.25 9.91
CA HIS A 709 48.09 -4.64 11.11
C HIS A 709 48.19 -3.76 12.35
N HIS A 710 49.07 -2.75 12.36
CA HIS A 710 49.08 -1.73 13.39
C HIS A 710 47.80 -0.89 13.31
N PRO A 711 47.20 -0.52 14.46
CA PRO A 711 46.01 0.33 14.49
C PRO A 711 46.28 1.72 13.89
N TRP A 712 45.23 2.32 13.36
CA TRP A 712 45.29 3.66 12.77
C TRP A 712 45.27 4.72 13.86
N THR A 713 46.45 5.16 14.29
CA THR A 713 46.61 6.07 15.42
C THR A 713 46.00 7.45 15.19
N ASP A 714 46.05 7.97 13.96
CA ASP A 714 45.50 9.29 13.60
C ASP A 714 43.98 9.41 13.78
N ARG A 715 43.27 8.28 13.90
CA ARG A 715 41.82 8.24 14.10
C ARG A 715 41.42 8.00 15.55
N LEU A 716 42.39 7.68 16.42
CA LEU A 716 42.12 7.52 17.84
C LEU A 716 41.80 8.88 18.46
N ARG A 717 40.81 8.89 19.36
CA ARG A 717 40.52 10.09 20.18
C ARG A 717 41.66 10.41 21.14
N HIS A 718 42.36 9.37 21.59
CA HIS A 718 43.50 9.45 22.49
C HIS A 718 44.66 8.73 21.82
N SER A 719 45.74 9.44 21.49
CA SER A 719 46.89 8.87 20.79
C SER A 719 47.58 7.76 21.60
N ASP A 720 47.46 7.78 22.93
CA ASP A 720 48.00 6.78 23.86
C ASP A 720 47.06 5.57 24.07
N TYR A 721 45.99 5.41 23.29
CA TYR A 721 44.95 4.38 23.53
C TYR A 721 45.50 2.95 23.65
N TYR A 722 46.46 2.59 22.79
CA TYR A 722 47.09 1.25 22.82
C TYR A 722 48.25 1.14 23.80
N GLU A 723 48.78 2.25 24.32
CA GLU A 723 49.94 2.30 25.22
C GLU A 723 49.53 2.41 26.69
N ASN A 724 48.40 3.05 26.96
CA ASN A 724 47.96 3.37 28.31
C ASN A 724 47.14 2.22 28.92
N PRO A 725 47.58 1.62 30.04
CA PRO A 725 46.89 0.50 30.67
C PRO A 725 45.43 0.77 31.07
N ARG A 726 45.01 2.03 31.21
CA ARG A 726 43.60 2.37 31.49
C ARG A 726 42.63 1.87 30.41
N TYR A 727 43.14 1.61 29.20
CA TYR A 727 42.35 1.13 28.07
C TYR A 727 42.40 -0.38 27.88
N ASP A 728 43.11 -1.12 28.74
CA ASP A 728 43.36 -2.57 28.58
C ASP A 728 42.08 -3.41 28.42
N ASN A 729 40.98 -2.99 29.06
CA ASN A 729 39.67 -3.63 29.00
C ASN A 729 38.71 -3.02 27.96
N HIS A 730 39.12 -2.00 27.22
CA HIS A 730 38.32 -1.41 26.15
C HIS A 730 38.50 -2.21 24.85
N PRO A 731 37.54 -2.15 23.91
CA PRO A 731 37.65 -2.79 22.60
C PRO A 731 38.87 -2.29 21.80
N ALA A 732 39.52 -3.19 21.08
CA ALA A 732 40.52 -2.85 20.08
C ALA A 732 39.81 -2.25 18.86
N ILE A 733 39.95 -0.93 18.70
CA ILE A 733 39.34 -0.11 17.63
C ILE A 733 40.40 0.50 16.71
N CYS A 734 40.00 1.14 15.61
CA CYS A 734 40.90 1.63 14.56
C CYS A 734 41.71 0.51 13.89
N VAL A 735 41.17 -0.71 13.88
CA VAL A 735 41.75 -1.87 13.22
C VAL A 735 41.01 -2.18 11.92
N SER A 736 41.74 -2.62 10.90
CA SER A 736 41.16 -3.02 9.62
C SER A 736 40.55 -4.41 9.70
N TRP A 737 39.72 -4.78 8.72
CA TRP A 737 39.18 -6.15 8.64
C TRP A 737 40.29 -7.20 8.53
N TRP A 738 41.33 -6.90 7.75
CA TRP A 738 42.51 -7.77 7.60
C TRP A 738 43.22 -8.02 8.93
N SER A 739 43.28 -6.97 9.76
CA SER A 739 43.88 -7.02 11.10
C SER A 739 43.04 -7.84 12.08
N ALA A 740 41.71 -7.69 12.02
CA ALA A 740 40.79 -8.51 12.79
C ALA A 740 40.89 -10.00 12.39
N TYR A 741 41.01 -10.30 11.09
CA TYR A 741 41.22 -11.65 10.58
C TYR A 741 42.56 -12.25 11.06
N ALA A 742 43.65 -11.50 10.93
CA ALA A 742 44.98 -11.95 11.34
C ALA A 742 45.05 -12.17 12.85
N PHE A 743 44.44 -11.29 13.66
CA PHE A 743 44.31 -11.50 15.09
C PHE A 743 43.52 -12.77 15.42
N ALA A 744 42.38 -13.00 14.75
CA ALA A 744 41.60 -14.21 14.99
C ALA A 744 42.42 -15.46 14.68
N SER A 745 43.16 -15.45 13.56
CA SER A 745 44.07 -16.55 13.19
C SER A 745 45.21 -16.74 14.20
N PHE A 746 45.76 -15.66 14.75
CA PHE A 746 46.76 -15.71 15.82
C PHE A 746 46.26 -16.42 17.07
N GLU A 747 44.99 -16.28 17.41
CA GLU A 747 44.36 -17.01 18.51
C GLU A 747 43.78 -18.40 18.12
N ASN A 748 44.05 -18.89 16.91
CA ASN A 748 43.46 -20.12 16.34
C ASN A 748 41.92 -20.08 16.27
N LYS A 749 41.37 -18.90 15.98
CA LYS A 749 39.95 -18.60 15.85
C LYS A 749 39.65 -18.02 14.47
N ARG A 750 38.41 -17.59 14.24
CA ARG A 750 37.98 -16.83 13.06
C ARG A 750 37.07 -15.67 13.44
N LEU A 751 36.76 -14.82 12.48
CA LEU A 751 35.66 -13.86 12.64
C LEU A 751 34.31 -14.59 12.52
N PRO A 752 33.26 -14.16 13.27
CA PRO A 752 31.91 -14.67 13.08
C PRO A 752 31.39 -14.27 11.70
N THR A 753 30.50 -15.07 11.12
CA THR A 753 29.64 -14.58 10.03
C THR A 753 28.62 -13.59 10.60
N SER A 754 28.07 -12.71 9.76
CA SER A 754 27.00 -11.81 10.18
C SER A 754 25.72 -12.54 10.63
N LEU A 755 25.49 -13.76 10.12
CA LEU A 755 24.40 -14.62 10.54
C LEU A 755 24.64 -15.18 11.95
N GLU A 756 25.82 -15.74 12.20
CA GLU A 756 26.20 -16.24 13.53
C GLU A 756 26.15 -15.13 14.57
N TRP A 757 26.67 -13.94 14.21
CA TRP A 757 26.69 -12.79 15.10
C TRP A 757 25.27 -12.38 15.51
N GLU A 758 24.37 -12.24 14.54
CA GLU A 758 22.98 -11.87 14.80
C GLU A 758 22.24 -12.97 15.58
N ALA A 759 22.41 -14.24 15.20
CA ALA A 759 21.82 -15.36 15.91
C ALA A 759 22.31 -15.44 17.36
N ALA A 760 23.59 -15.14 17.63
CA ALA A 760 24.12 -15.09 18.99
C ALA A 760 23.59 -13.90 19.79
N ALA A 761 23.35 -12.74 19.15
CA ALA A 761 22.80 -11.55 19.81
C ALA A 761 21.31 -11.69 20.12
N ARG A 762 20.56 -12.23 19.16
CA ARG A 762 19.10 -12.36 19.14
C ARG A 762 18.62 -13.63 19.82
N GLY A 763 19.28 -14.76 19.62
CA GLY A 763 18.77 -16.05 20.07
C GLY A 763 17.60 -16.57 19.24
N ALA A 764 16.96 -17.62 19.76
CA ALA A 764 15.92 -18.38 19.05
C ALA A 764 14.57 -17.67 18.96
N ASP A 765 14.35 -16.63 19.76
CA ASP A 765 13.04 -16.01 20.00
C ASP A 765 12.82 -14.71 19.23
N GLY A 766 13.83 -14.24 18.48
CA GLY A 766 13.66 -13.09 17.62
C GLY A 766 13.71 -11.73 18.32
N ARG A 767 14.19 -11.62 19.56
CA ARG A 767 14.23 -10.34 20.33
C ARG A 767 14.98 -9.19 19.61
N LEU A 768 14.50 -7.96 19.81
CA LEU A 768 15.09 -6.75 19.20
C LEU A 768 16.44 -6.34 19.82
N PHE A 769 16.61 -6.54 21.14
CA PHE A 769 17.85 -6.30 21.87
C PHE A 769 18.28 -7.58 22.59
N PRO A 770 19.57 -7.75 22.93
CA PRO A 770 20.05 -8.95 23.63
C PRO A 770 19.25 -9.28 24.92
N TRP A 771 18.72 -8.24 25.58
CA TRP A 771 17.92 -8.34 26.80
C TRP A 771 16.39 -8.40 26.62
N GLY A 772 15.87 -8.39 25.39
CA GLY A 772 14.42 -8.40 25.10
C GLY A 772 14.00 -7.30 24.13
N ASP A 773 12.70 -7.05 24.02
CA ASP A 773 12.15 -6.08 23.05
C ASP A 773 12.05 -4.65 23.58
N ALA A 774 12.02 -4.48 24.91
CA ALA A 774 11.92 -3.15 25.51
C ALA A 774 13.25 -2.37 25.37
N PRO A 775 13.25 -1.17 24.78
CA PRO A 775 14.46 -0.35 24.68
C PRO A 775 14.89 0.15 26.06
N ASP A 776 16.15 -0.08 26.43
CA ASP A 776 16.74 0.37 27.70
C ASP A 776 18.13 0.97 27.45
N SER A 777 18.21 2.31 27.40
CA SER A 777 19.47 3.03 27.15
C SER A 777 20.48 2.92 28.30
N SER A 778 20.09 2.41 29.47
CA SER A 778 21.02 2.15 30.57
C SER A 778 21.88 0.91 30.34
N ARG A 779 21.40 -0.01 29.48
CA ARG A 779 22.04 -1.29 29.15
C ARG A 779 22.96 -1.21 27.94
N VAL A 780 23.02 -0.11 27.20
CA VAL A 780 23.82 0.00 25.98
C VAL A 780 24.59 1.31 25.92
N ASN A 781 25.83 1.25 25.43
CA ASN A 781 26.58 2.45 25.09
C ASN A 781 26.18 2.91 23.67
N CYS A 782 25.31 3.90 23.57
CA CYS A 782 24.80 4.49 22.32
C CYS A 782 24.55 6.00 22.46
N ALA A 783 24.22 6.70 21.37
CA ALA A 783 24.06 8.16 21.41
C ALA A 783 23.04 8.61 22.46
N ASP A 784 21.93 7.89 22.62
CA ASP A 784 20.87 8.16 23.60
C ASP A 784 21.39 8.11 25.04
N SER A 785 22.32 7.20 25.34
CA SER A 785 22.95 7.08 26.67
C SER A 785 23.83 8.29 27.01
N TRP A 786 24.47 8.91 26.00
CA TRP A 786 25.29 10.11 26.17
C TRP A 786 24.46 11.39 26.22
N VAL A 787 23.39 11.45 25.42
CA VAL A 787 22.49 12.61 25.35
C VAL A 787 21.54 12.65 26.56
N GLY A 788 21.23 11.49 27.16
CA GLY A 788 20.35 11.37 28.33
C GLY A 788 18.85 11.45 28.00
N ARG A 789 18.49 11.28 26.73
CA ARG A 789 17.08 11.19 26.26
C ARG A 789 16.99 10.41 24.95
N PRO A 790 15.80 9.89 24.59
CA PRO A 790 15.57 9.26 23.29
C PRO A 790 15.94 10.17 22.09
N VAL A 791 16.65 9.60 21.12
CA VAL A 791 17.04 10.24 19.85
C VAL A 791 16.26 9.56 18.72
N VAL A 792 15.04 10.04 18.49
CA VAL A 792 14.02 9.30 17.69
C VAL A 792 14.01 9.70 16.20
N THR A 793 14.47 10.91 15.83
CA THR A 793 14.52 11.37 14.42
C THR A 793 15.95 11.51 13.89
N TYR A 794 16.12 11.63 12.57
CA TYR A 794 17.43 11.86 11.97
C TYR A 794 17.91 13.28 12.29
N GLN A 795 17.04 14.28 12.24
CA GLN A 795 17.39 15.65 12.61
C GLN A 795 17.83 15.79 14.08
N ALA A 796 17.15 15.08 15.00
CA ALA A 796 17.55 15.03 16.40
C ALA A 796 18.95 14.43 16.52
N TRP A 797 19.18 13.30 15.83
CA TRP A 797 20.50 12.66 15.81
C TRP A 797 21.57 13.58 15.21
N TYR A 798 21.34 14.21 14.05
CA TYR A 798 22.31 15.08 13.39
C TYR A 798 22.69 16.29 14.27
N ARG A 799 21.70 16.89 14.93
CA ARG A 799 21.93 17.99 15.89
C ARG A 799 22.75 17.53 17.09
N ASP A 800 22.40 16.38 17.66
CA ASP A 800 23.05 15.86 18.87
C ASP A 800 24.45 15.30 18.57
N PHE A 801 24.64 14.71 17.38
CA PHE A 801 25.93 14.25 16.85
C PHE A 801 26.92 15.41 16.68
N ALA A 802 26.44 16.57 16.23
CA ALA A 802 27.21 17.80 16.20
C ALA A 802 27.39 18.45 17.60
N GLY A 803 26.66 17.98 18.61
CA GLY A 803 26.65 18.52 19.97
C GLY A 803 27.71 17.92 20.90
N ASP A 804 27.91 18.58 22.05
CA ASP A 804 29.00 18.26 22.98
C ASP A 804 28.85 16.90 23.69
N ALA A 805 27.62 16.38 23.82
CA ALA A 805 27.37 15.08 24.43
C ALA A 805 27.96 13.94 23.60
N VAL A 806 27.56 13.83 22.32
CA VAL A 806 28.04 12.78 21.41
C VAL A 806 29.49 13.01 20.98
N ARG A 807 29.95 14.27 20.91
CA ARG A 807 31.39 14.56 20.69
C ARG A 807 32.29 14.00 21.78
N ARG A 808 31.82 13.88 23.02
CA ARG A 808 32.55 13.26 24.15
C ARG A 808 32.37 11.75 24.21
N ALA A 809 31.43 11.19 23.46
CA ALA A 809 31.18 9.76 23.42
C ALA A 809 32.37 8.98 22.87
N GLY A 810 32.55 7.78 23.39
CA GLY A 810 33.60 6.87 22.96
C GLY A 810 33.28 5.46 23.41
N VAL A 811 34.14 4.52 23.01
CA VAL A 811 34.06 3.16 23.52
C VAL A 811 34.34 3.13 25.01
N THR A 812 33.64 2.23 25.70
CA THR A 812 33.77 1.92 27.13
C THR A 812 34.37 0.52 27.30
N PRO A 813 34.84 0.13 28.50
CA PRO A 813 35.21 -1.25 28.78
C PRO A 813 34.12 -2.24 28.33
N ALA A 814 34.52 -3.35 27.71
CA ALA A 814 33.61 -4.29 27.05
C ALA A 814 32.68 -5.07 28.01
N ASP A 815 32.76 -4.80 29.32
CA ASP A 815 31.89 -5.34 30.37
C ASP A 815 31.24 -4.27 31.26
N GLU A 816 31.35 -2.98 30.89
CA GLU A 816 30.73 -1.89 31.65
C GLU A 816 29.21 -2.03 31.74
N ARG A 817 28.59 -2.62 30.71
CA ARG A 817 27.13 -2.82 30.59
C ARG A 817 26.77 -4.31 30.69
N PRO A 818 26.78 -4.93 31.89
CA PRO A 818 26.51 -6.35 32.04
C PRO A 818 25.06 -6.75 31.66
N GLY A 819 24.14 -5.77 31.59
CA GLY A 819 22.78 -5.97 31.08
C GLY A 819 22.70 -6.15 29.55
N ASN A 820 23.77 -5.80 28.82
CA ASN A 820 23.92 -6.05 27.38
C ASN A 820 24.36 -7.50 27.14
N ARG A 821 23.57 -8.46 27.60
CA ARG A 821 23.95 -9.88 27.62
C ARG A 821 22.97 -10.67 26.76
N SER A 822 23.51 -11.40 25.79
CA SER A 822 22.71 -12.26 24.93
C SER A 822 22.21 -13.51 25.66
N PRO A 823 21.24 -14.25 25.09
CA PRO A 823 20.76 -15.52 25.66
C PRO A 823 21.86 -16.57 25.92
N PHE A 824 22.97 -16.47 25.18
CA PHE A 824 24.13 -17.36 25.29
C PHE A 824 25.25 -16.78 26.17
N GLY A 825 25.00 -15.68 26.87
CA GLY A 825 25.97 -15.07 27.79
C GLY A 825 27.05 -14.21 27.13
N VAL A 826 26.89 -13.89 25.85
CA VAL A 826 27.81 -13.00 25.13
C VAL A 826 27.49 -11.54 25.50
N LEU A 827 28.50 -10.79 25.92
CA LEU A 827 28.36 -9.42 26.38
C LEU A 827 28.59 -8.41 25.26
N ASP A 828 27.92 -7.28 25.42
CA ASP A 828 28.11 -6.05 24.64
C ASP A 828 27.93 -6.27 23.15
N MET A 829 26.86 -6.99 22.78
CA MET A 829 26.56 -7.29 21.37
C MET A 829 26.08 -6.03 20.64
N VAL A 830 25.20 -5.21 21.22
CA VAL A 830 24.71 -4.00 20.54
C VAL A 830 25.36 -2.73 21.11
N GLY A 831 25.67 -1.75 20.27
CA GLY A 831 26.33 -0.51 20.68
C GLY A 831 27.81 -0.68 21.04
N ASN A 832 28.35 0.28 21.79
CA ASN A 832 29.77 0.44 22.10
C ASN A 832 30.64 0.60 20.83
N CYS A 833 30.94 -0.48 20.11
CA CYS A 833 31.56 -0.43 18.79
C CYS A 833 30.91 -1.43 17.83
N TRP A 834 30.88 -1.07 16.56
CA TRP A 834 30.62 -2.00 15.48
C TRP A 834 31.62 -3.15 15.49
N GLU A 835 31.19 -4.34 15.12
CA GLU A 835 32.06 -5.51 15.09
C GLU A 835 32.20 -6.09 13.68
N TRP A 836 33.46 -6.30 13.25
CA TRP A 836 33.77 -6.97 12.00
C TRP A 836 33.25 -8.41 11.95
N THR A 837 32.67 -8.78 10.81
CA THR A 837 32.29 -10.16 10.48
C THR A 837 33.05 -10.65 9.25
N SER A 838 33.07 -11.96 9.02
CA SER A 838 33.65 -12.55 7.80
C SER A 838 32.76 -12.38 6.56
N THR A 839 31.51 -11.93 6.71
CA THR A 839 30.55 -11.82 5.61
C THR A 839 30.87 -10.62 4.70
N SER A 840 30.96 -10.87 3.40
CA SER A 840 30.94 -9.86 2.33
C SER A 840 29.70 -10.09 1.45
N VAL A 841 29.12 -9.02 0.91
CA VAL A 841 27.88 -9.10 0.10
C VAL A 841 28.20 -8.79 -1.37
N ASP A 842 28.10 -7.53 -1.80
CA ASP A 842 28.24 -7.14 -3.21
C ASP A 842 29.68 -6.76 -3.60
N ASP A 843 30.32 -5.88 -2.81
CA ASP A 843 31.70 -5.46 -3.02
C ASP A 843 32.65 -6.33 -2.18
N PRO A 844 33.56 -7.11 -2.79
CA PRO A 844 34.54 -7.91 -2.04
C PRO A 844 35.51 -7.06 -1.20
N ALA A 845 35.62 -5.76 -1.47
CA ALA A 845 36.39 -4.81 -0.66
C ALA A 845 35.65 -4.34 0.60
N GLU A 846 34.39 -4.71 0.78
CA GLU A 846 33.56 -4.40 1.94
C GLU A 846 33.22 -5.66 2.74
N ALA A 847 33.01 -5.49 4.03
CA ALA A 847 32.51 -6.53 4.91
C ALA A 847 31.37 -5.98 5.76
N VAL A 848 30.48 -6.88 6.18
CA VAL A 848 29.40 -6.57 7.08
C VAL A 848 29.96 -6.31 8.47
N ILE A 849 29.54 -5.21 9.08
CA ILE A 849 29.74 -4.91 10.49
C ILE A 849 28.40 -4.99 11.22
N CYS A 850 28.40 -5.44 12.47
CA CYS A 850 27.18 -5.66 13.24
C CYS A 850 27.13 -4.86 14.54
N GLY A 851 25.92 -4.61 15.05
CA GLY A 851 25.64 -4.17 16.42
C GLY A 851 25.50 -2.66 16.65
N GLY A 852 26.07 -1.82 15.78
CA GLY A 852 26.09 -0.37 16.00
C GLY A 852 27.17 0.09 16.99
N SER A 853 27.37 1.40 17.12
CA SER A 853 28.40 2.00 17.99
C SER A 853 27.85 3.05 18.96
N TYR A 854 28.71 3.54 19.84
CA TYR A 854 28.42 4.57 20.86
C TYR A 854 27.79 5.86 20.30
N ASP A 855 27.92 6.14 19.01
CA ASP A 855 27.43 7.35 18.34
C ASP A 855 26.20 7.11 17.45
N ASN A 856 25.70 5.87 17.38
CA ASN A 856 24.43 5.54 16.76
C ASN A 856 23.27 5.71 17.75
N PRO A 857 22.08 6.17 17.31
CA PRO A 857 20.91 6.27 18.17
C PRO A 857 20.35 4.87 18.50
N MET A 858 19.56 4.76 19.58
CA MET A 858 18.98 3.51 20.08
C MET A 858 18.27 2.68 18.99
N ARG A 859 17.54 3.36 18.09
CA ARG A 859 16.85 2.74 16.96
C ARG A 859 17.78 2.09 15.92
N ALA A 860 19.08 2.36 15.99
CA ALA A 860 20.13 1.85 15.10
C ALA A 860 21.19 1.03 15.89
N VAL A 861 20.84 0.53 17.08
CA VAL A 861 21.66 -0.41 17.87
C VAL A 861 20.79 -1.59 18.32
N GLN A 862 20.33 -2.38 17.36
CA GLN A 862 19.51 -3.58 17.55
C GLN A 862 20.27 -4.86 17.13
N THR A 863 19.75 -6.02 17.50
CA THR A 863 20.35 -7.32 17.17
C THR A 863 20.48 -7.56 15.66
N SER A 864 19.60 -6.97 14.85
CA SER A 864 19.64 -7.01 13.38
C SER A 864 20.40 -5.85 12.73
N THR A 865 20.95 -4.91 13.51
CA THR A 865 21.65 -3.75 12.94
C THR A 865 22.94 -4.19 12.24
N LYS A 866 22.99 -3.94 10.93
CA LYS A 866 24.12 -4.24 10.05
C LYS A 866 24.52 -2.99 9.28
N GLY A 867 25.81 -2.86 9.01
CA GLY A 867 26.37 -1.86 8.11
C GLY A 867 27.39 -2.50 7.16
N LEU A 868 27.76 -1.79 6.11
CA LEU A 868 28.88 -2.16 5.24
C LEU A 868 30.05 -1.22 5.52
N TYR A 869 31.25 -1.78 5.66
CA TYR A 869 32.47 -0.99 5.85
C TYR A 869 33.62 -1.55 5.03
N ARG A 870 34.46 -0.65 4.52
CA ARG A 870 35.61 -1.01 3.67
C ARG A 870 36.69 -1.72 4.47
N LYS A 871 37.11 -2.90 4.01
CA LYS A 871 38.10 -3.76 4.65
C LYS A 871 39.45 -3.09 4.92
N ARG A 872 39.82 -2.08 4.12
CA ARG A 872 41.11 -1.36 4.22
C ARG A 872 41.13 -0.24 5.27
N GLY A 873 39.99 0.13 5.86
CA GLY A 873 39.90 1.26 6.80
C GLY A 873 39.84 0.81 8.27
N GLY A 874 40.38 1.63 9.17
CA GLY A 874 40.12 1.57 10.61
C GLY A 874 39.24 2.73 11.06
N SER A 875 38.31 2.48 11.99
CA SER A 875 37.45 3.50 12.60
C SER A 875 37.54 3.43 14.12
N ASN A 876 37.45 4.57 14.80
CA ASN A 876 37.38 4.62 16.26
C ASN A 876 36.06 4.08 16.83
N ALA A 877 35.11 3.74 15.97
CA ALA A 877 33.83 3.12 16.31
C ALA A 877 33.72 1.67 15.84
N VAL A 878 34.77 1.08 15.25
CA VAL A 878 34.77 -0.30 14.72
C VAL A 878 35.87 -1.12 15.40
N GLY A 879 35.45 -2.18 16.07
CA GLY A 879 36.27 -3.25 16.62
C GLY A 879 35.84 -4.62 16.08
N PHE A 880 36.03 -5.68 16.86
CA PHE A 880 35.68 -7.04 16.46
C PHE A 880 35.69 -8.02 17.64
N ARG A 881 35.11 -9.19 17.41
CA ARG A 881 35.26 -10.37 18.28
C ARG A 881 35.58 -11.61 17.47
N CYS A 882 36.08 -12.63 18.14
CA CYS A 882 36.44 -13.90 17.52
C CYS A 882 35.45 -15.00 17.92
N VAL A 883 35.40 -16.03 17.09
CA VAL A 883 34.66 -17.26 17.35
C VAL A 883 35.51 -18.49 17.06
N GLU A 884 35.16 -19.60 17.70
CA GLU A 884 35.74 -20.94 17.53
C GLU A 884 34.64 -21.92 17.10
N ASP A 885 34.91 -22.71 16.07
CA ASP A 885 34.01 -23.78 15.63
C ASP A 885 34.11 -24.96 16.60
N LEU A 886 32.97 -25.45 17.08
CA LEU A 886 32.91 -26.68 17.86
C LEU A 886 32.61 -27.84 16.91
N GLY A 887 33.46 -28.88 16.94
CA GLY A 887 33.27 -30.06 16.12
C GLY A 887 31.92 -30.71 16.40
N THR A 888 31.28 -31.23 15.34
CA THR A 888 30.12 -32.12 15.50
C THR A 888 30.50 -33.34 16.36
N PRO A 889 29.55 -33.99 17.04
CA PRO A 889 29.82 -35.22 17.81
C PRO A 889 30.41 -36.40 17.00
N ASP A 890 30.61 -36.25 15.69
CA ASP A 890 31.29 -37.23 14.83
C ASP A 890 32.51 -36.57 14.16
N GLY A 891 33.69 -36.90 14.70
CA GLY A 891 34.99 -36.31 14.42
C GLY A 891 35.52 -36.47 12.99
N HIS A 892 35.05 -35.62 12.07
CA HIS A 892 35.74 -35.34 10.82
C HIS A 892 35.91 -33.82 10.62
N LEU A 893 37.13 -33.34 10.84
CA LEU A 893 37.59 -32.02 10.40
C LEU A 893 37.56 -31.99 8.86
N VAL A 894 36.52 -31.39 8.29
CA VAL A 894 36.51 -31.00 6.87
C VAL A 894 37.31 -29.71 6.73
N PRO A 895 38.27 -29.60 5.79
CA PRO A 895 39.06 -28.38 5.64
C PRO A 895 38.17 -27.20 5.26
N SER A 896 38.41 -26.06 5.91
CA SER A 896 37.84 -24.76 5.58
C SER A 896 38.10 -24.42 4.10
N THR A 897 37.07 -24.55 3.26
CA THR A 897 37.00 -23.86 1.98
C THR A 897 36.07 -22.67 2.14
N ALA A 898 36.60 -21.47 1.92
CA ALA A 898 35.84 -20.23 1.83
C ALA A 898 34.72 -20.38 0.79
N ALA A 899 33.51 -20.69 1.24
CA ALA A 899 32.33 -20.63 0.41
C ALA A 899 31.96 -19.15 0.27
N VAL A 900 32.14 -18.61 -0.93
CA VAL A 900 31.51 -17.36 -1.36
C VAL A 900 30.01 -17.65 -1.42
N GLU A 901 29.28 -17.38 -0.33
CA GLU A 901 27.82 -17.31 -0.37
C GLU A 901 27.44 -16.12 -1.26
N ARG A 902 27.16 -16.41 -2.54
CA ARG A 902 26.43 -15.49 -3.40
C ARG A 902 24.98 -15.49 -2.92
N THR A 903 24.63 -14.54 -2.06
CA THR A 903 23.24 -14.16 -1.86
C THR A 903 22.72 -13.56 -3.18
N THR A 904 21.81 -14.26 -3.85
CA THR A 904 20.99 -13.66 -4.92
C THR A 904 20.12 -12.54 -4.32
N PRO A 905 19.85 -11.46 -5.09
CA PRO A 905 19.32 -10.17 -4.59
C PRO A 905 18.01 -10.27 -3.77
#